data_AF-A0A953GIQ4-F1
#
_entry.id   AF-A0A953GIQ4-F1
#
_cell.length_a   1.000
_cell.length_b   1.000
_cell.length_c   1.000
_cell.angle_alpha   90.00
_cell.angle_beta   90.00
_cell.angle_gamma   90.00
#
_symmetry.space_group_name_H-M   'P 1'
#
loop_
_entity.id
_entity.type
_entity.pdbx_description
1 polymer ?
#
loop_
_entity_poly.entity_id
_entity_poly.type
_entity_poly.pdbx_seq_one_letter_code
_entity_poly.pdbx_strand_id
1 'polypeptide(L)'
;MKLIPITQARHILAGIILFSVLCKGYSQPEALPCGTYKATGHFIKDAQQYRQNRAQLEAFTATFKDSSVSRETEIKIIPVVVHIMHNYGTENISDEQVYDALRILNEDFRRLNPDINEVIPAFAGITADVGFEFRLARKDPQGKCTNGITRTQTVLTFNADDNVKELISWPTNRYLNIWVVQNISFNAGGYSYLPGVSIASGVDGVIIINRQFGGIGTSSGANFAKRTLTHEVGHWFNLSHVWGDEDIGQTASCSGQGDFVGDTPKTIGTTNNGCNLAQNTCTNEIPDKVDNVQNYMDYSGCALMFTLGQKNRMIAAANSYISGRRNIWSDSNLVFTGVNNSPGVCTPIADFKASATQVCPGTSLTLSDKSYNATIDNTWTWSWSLPGANPATSDAQNPTIKYNSPGVYPITLTVSNSKGSGTLTRTEFVYVYTDNPSIKAPLTEGFESGSFPASTSNFNTNWRVDGAESSFVRTNASSSSGNYSLKYQNLDHPAGTVSSVISPSINFSDAKSPATITFRLAYARKNAESTDRLEVFISTDCGKTWQRRYQKSGANLATTNSLLKNAFTPNADQWRTETVQVGNLAGVSKGLIRFTFTDGDGNNLYIDDINIFGHVLGQEDFTLKDRLQIVPNPGAEEAVLGWDGIMLSGAEIFITDISGRLIGSRVITANASTSGGIQLAGICSNKPLPGVYIVTIQPLGSSQKTLRWIVP
;
A
#
# COMPACT_ATOMS: atom_id res chain seq x y z
N MET A 1 -28.80 -7.96 -73.73
CA MET A 1 -27.90 -6.78 -73.73
C MET A 1 -26.76 -7.09 -72.77
N LYS A 2 -25.50 -7.00 -73.24
CA LYS A 2 -24.23 -7.45 -72.59
C LYS A 2 -24.21 -7.12 -71.08
N LEU A 3 -23.84 -8.01 -70.15
CA LEU A 3 -22.67 -8.89 -70.09
C LEU A 3 -23.02 -10.30 -69.57
N ILE A 4 -22.30 -11.32 -70.07
CA ILE A 4 -22.50 -12.75 -69.79
C ILE A 4 -21.37 -13.29 -68.89
N PRO A 5 -21.64 -14.30 -68.03
CA PRO A 5 -20.84 -14.73 -66.87
C PRO A 5 -20.13 -16.08 -67.10
N ILE A 6 -19.30 -16.54 -66.15
CA ILE A 6 -18.99 -17.98 -65.97
C ILE A 6 -18.92 -18.37 -64.48
N THR A 7 -19.51 -19.52 -64.24
CA THR A 7 -19.93 -20.25 -63.04
C THR A 7 -18.86 -21.13 -62.34
N GLN A 8 -19.20 -21.46 -61.08
CA GLN A 8 -19.01 -22.73 -60.33
C GLN A 8 -17.67 -23.09 -59.65
N ALA A 9 -17.74 -23.25 -58.32
CA ALA A 9 -17.66 -24.51 -57.53
C ALA A 9 -17.18 -24.13 -56.09
N ARG A 10 -17.52 -24.74 -54.96
CA ARG A 10 -18.41 -25.83 -54.50
C ARG A 10 -18.40 -25.76 -52.95
N HIS A 11 -19.40 -26.35 -52.29
CA HIS A 11 -19.59 -26.35 -50.83
C HIS A 11 -18.43 -26.92 -50.01
N ILE A 12 -18.14 -26.31 -48.85
CA ILE A 12 -17.87 -27.02 -47.58
C ILE A 12 -18.60 -26.26 -46.46
N LEU A 13 -19.57 -26.95 -45.85
CA LEU A 13 -20.29 -26.57 -44.64
C LEU A 13 -19.59 -27.27 -43.48
N ALA A 14 -19.00 -26.53 -42.52
CA ALA A 14 -18.60 -27.08 -41.23
C ALA A 14 -18.37 -25.98 -40.17
N GLY A 15 -19.30 -25.91 -39.21
CA GLY A 15 -19.03 -25.56 -37.80
C GLY A 15 -18.48 -24.17 -37.48
N ILE A 16 -19.35 -23.15 -37.44
CA ILE A 16 -19.10 -21.98 -36.60
C ILE A 16 -19.38 -22.39 -35.15
N ILE A 17 -18.31 -22.76 -34.42
CA ILE A 17 -18.32 -22.81 -32.97
C ILE A 17 -18.41 -21.36 -32.48
N LEU A 18 -19.49 -21.09 -31.74
CA LEU A 18 -19.78 -19.84 -31.07
C LEU A 18 -18.66 -19.53 -30.05
N PHE A 19 -17.62 -18.81 -30.46
CA PHE A 19 -16.69 -18.19 -29.52
C PHE A 19 -17.38 -16.93 -28.98
N SER A 20 -18.12 -17.10 -27.88
CA SER A 20 -18.55 -15.99 -27.04
C SER A 20 -17.30 -15.32 -26.46
N VAL A 21 -16.76 -14.34 -27.18
CA VAL A 21 -15.86 -13.35 -26.58
C VAL A 21 -16.68 -12.65 -25.51
N LEU A 22 -16.40 -12.99 -24.25
CA LEU A 22 -16.74 -12.15 -23.10
C LEU A 22 -16.13 -10.78 -23.37
N CYS A 23 -16.93 -9.89 -23.95
CA CYS A 23 -16.66 -8.48 -24.00
C CYS A 23 -16.63 -8.04 -22.53
N LYS A 24 -15.43 -7.93 -21.95
CA LYS A 24 -15.24 -7.21 -20.70
C LYS A 24 -15.80 -5.81 -20.96
N GLY A 25 -16.97 -5.52 -20.39
CA GLY A 25 -17.51 -4.18 -20.40
C GLY A 25 -16.42 -3.26 -19.84
N TYR A 26 -15.91 -2.37 -20.68
CA TYR A 26 -15.17 -1.21 -20.20
C TYR A 26 -16.18 -0.40 -19.40
N SER A 27 -16.09 -0.46 -18.07
CA SER A 27 -16.77 0.50 -17.21
C SER A 27 -16.29 1.88 -17.63
N GLN A 28 -17.22 2.80 -17.91
CA GLN A 28 -16.88 4.21 -18.07
C GLN A 28 -16.09 4.66 -16.83
N PRO A 29 -15.02 5.45 -16.98
CA PRO A 29 -14.24 5.93 -15.85
C PRO A 29 -15.17 6.76 -14.95
N GLU A 30 -15.34 6.29 -13.71
CA GLU A 30 -16.14 6.96 -12.69
C GLU A 30 -15.47 8.30 -12.36
N ALA A 31 -16.27 9.37 -12.38
CA ALA A 31 -15.81 10.68 -11.95
C ALA A 31 -15.95 10.80 -10.45
N LEU A 32 -14.84 11.10 -9.78
CA LEU A 32 -14.86 11.33 -8.35
C LEU A 32 -14.97 12.83 -8.06
N PRO A 33 -15.80 13.23 -7.08
CA PRO A 33 -16.00 14.63 -6.71
C PRO A 33 -14.76 15.20 -6.01
N CYS A 34 -14.71 16.53 -5.88
CA CYS A 34 -13.70 17.21 -5.05
C CYS A 34 -13.90 16.91 -3.55
N GLY A 35 -12.79 16.87 -2.83
CA GLY A 35 -12.70 16.57 -1.40
C GLY A 35 -12.34 17.75 -0.51
N THR A 36 -12.21 18.97 -1.06
CA THR A 36 -11.69 20.17 -0.36
C THR A 36 -12.42 20.48 0.96
N TYR A 37 -13.76 20.44 0.97
CA TYR A 37 -14.54 20.71 2.18
C TYR A 37 -14.43 19.60 3.23
N LYS A 38 -14.35 18.33 2.79
CA LYS A 38 -14.10 17.19 3.70
C LYS A 38 -12.71 17.29 4.35
N ALA A 39 -11.69 17.54 3.54
CA ALA A 39 -10.32 17.70 4.00
C ALA A 39 -10.18 18.90 4.95
N THR A 40 -10.72 20.06 4.55
CA THR A 40 -10.71 21.28 5.38
C THR A 40 -11.43 21.05 6.71
N GLY A 41 -12.60 20.40 6.71
CA GLY A 41 -13.33 20.05 7.92
C GLY A 41 -12.55 19.20 8.91
N HIS A 42 -11.77 18.22 8.43
CA HIS A 42 -10.89 17.39 9.24
C HIS A 42 -9.71 18.16 9.88
N PHE A 43 -9.19 19.17 9.19
CA PHE A 43 -7.94 19.86 9.57
C PHE A 43 -8.12 21.15 10.38
N ILE A 44 -9.35 21.57 10.64
CA ILE A 44 -9.63 22.71 11.52
C ILE A 44 -9.34 22.30 12.98
N LYS A 45 -8.08 22.48 13.40
CA LYS A 45 -7.66 22.27 14.80
C LYS A 45 -8.19 23.37 15.74
N ASP A 46 -8.34 24.58 15.23
CA ASP A 46 -8.97 25.72 15.91
C ASP A 46 -9.97 26.39 14.97
N ALA A 47 -11.25 26.10 15.19
CA ALA A 47 -12.34 26.64 14.39
C ALA A 47 -12.50 28.15 14.55
N GLN A 48 -12.07 28.74 15.67
CA GLN A 48 -12.12 30.17 15.87
C GLN A 48 -11.02 30.87 15.05
N GLN A 49 -9.77 30.41 15.14
CA GLN A 49 -8.68 31.01 14.36
C GLN A 49 -8.91 30.87 12.86
N TYR A 50 -9.41 29.70 12.40
CA TYR A 50 -9.78 29.52 11.01
C TYR A 50 -10.85 30.53 10.57
N ARG A 51 -11.96 30.65 11.32
CA ARG A 51 -13.02 31.63 11.03
C ARG A 51 -12.49 33.07 11.01
N GLN A 52 -11.57 33.42 11.91
CA GLN A 52 -10.94 34.73 11.95
C GLN A 52 -10.09 34.98 10.70
N ASN A 53 -9.22 34.03 10.31
CA ASN A 53 -8.40 34.15 9.11
C ASN A 53 -9.26 34.26 7.85
N ARG A 54 -10.31 33.44 7.76
CA ARG A 54 -11.31 33.52 6.67
C ARG A 54 -11.97 34.89 6.63
N ALA A 55 -12.50 35.38 7.75
CA ALA A 55 -13.13 36.69 7.83
C ALA A 55 -12.18 37.84 7.45
N GLN A 56 -10.92 37.78 7.90
CA GLN A 56 -9.90 38.77 7.52
C GLN A 56 -9.55 38.69 6.02
N LEU A 57 -9.47 37.48 5.45
CA LEU A 57 -9.25 37.31 4.02
C LEU A 57 -10.44 37.79 3.18
N GLU A 58 -11.68 37.59 3.64
CA GLU A 58 -12.88 38.16 3.01
C GLU A 58 -12.84 39.69 3.06
N ALA A 59 -12.52 40.29 4.21
CA ALA A 59 -12.40 41.74 4.35
C ALA A 59 -11.28 42.32 3.45
N PHE A 60 -10.13 41.64 3.40
CA PHE A 60 -9.06 41.99 2.47
C PHE A 60 -9.53 41.90 1.02
N THR A 61 -10.23 40.82 0.64
CA THR A 61 -10.73 40.63 -0.72
C THR A 61 -11.73 41.71 -1.11
N ALA A 62 -12.64 42.09 -0.21
CA ALA A 62 -13.61 43.15 -0.45
C ALA A 62 -12.93 44.49 -0.74
N THR A 63 -11.92 44.87 0.06
CA THR A 63 -11.18 46.12 -0.12
C THR A 63 -10.20 46.10 -1.29
N PHE A 64 -9.63 44.93 -1.63
CA PHE A 64 -8.67 44.79 -2.70
C PHE A 64 -9.29 45.07 -4.08
N LYS A 65 -10.58 44.74 -4.29
CA LYS A 65 -11.31 44.96 -5.55
C LYS A 65 -11.30 46.42 -6.02
N ASP A 66 -11.17 47.38 -5.09
CA ASP A 66 -11.13 48.81 -5.40
C ASP A 66 -9.70 49.36 -5.59
N SER A 67 -8.68 48.54 -5.32
CA SER A 67 -7.27 48.93 -5.44
C SER A 67 -6.82 49.03 -6.91
N SER A 68 -5.83 49.88 -7.19
CA SER A 68 -5.20 49.94 -8.53
C SER A 68 -4.53 48.62 -8.92
N VAL A 69 -4.04 47.85 -7.95
CA VAL A 69 -3.37 46.55 -8.14
C VAL A 69 -4.36 45.49 -8.64
N SER A 70 -5.65 45.58 -8.30
CA SER A 70 -6.68 44.69 -8.85
C SER A 70 -6.89 44.83 -10.36
N ARG A 71 -6.43 45.94 -10.94
CA ARG A 71 -6.55 46.26 -12.37
C ARG A 71 -5.28 45.93 -13.15
N GLU A 72 -4.24 45.44 -12.48
CA GLU A 72 -3.00 45.03 -13.13
C GLU A 72 -3.24 43.84 -14.07
N THR A 73 -2.67 43.94 -15.26
CA THR A 73 -2.71 42.90 -16.29
C THR A 73 -1.43 42.06 -16.32
N GLU A 74 -0.54 42.26 -15.35
CA GLU A 74 0.70 41.49 -15.24
C GLU A 74 0.39 40.01 -14.99
N ILE A 75 1.02 39.17 -15.81
CA ILE A 75 0.96 37.72 -15.66
C ILE A 75 1.76 37.33 -14.43
N LYS A 76 1.08 36.71 -13.45
CA LYS A 76 1.73 36.19 -12.23
C LYS A 76 2.19 34.76 -12.47
N ILE A 77 3.50 34.57 -12.47
CA ILE A 77 4.10 33.25 -12.65
C ILE A 77 4.07 32.49 -11.32
N ILE A 78 3.53 31.27 -11.35
CA ILE A 78 3.41 30.38 -10.20
C ILE A 78 4.38 29.21 -10.37
N PRO A 79 5.45 29.11 -9.57
CA PRO A 79 6.31 27.94 -9.55
C PRO A 79 5.57 26.71 -9.04
N VAL A 80 5.63 25.62 -9.81
CA VAL A 80 4.95 24.35 -9.52
C VAL A 80 5.96 23.23 -9.33
N VAL A 81 5.69 22.36 -8.37
CA VAL A 81 6.34 21.04 -8.28
C VAL A 81 5.28 19.95 -8.25
N VAL A 82 5.50 18.89 -9.02
CA VAL A 82 4.60 17.74 -9.10
C VAL A 82 5.27 16.52 -8.48
N HIS A 83 4.72 16.04 -7.38
CA HIS A 83 5.15 14.86 -6.66
C HIS A 83 4.33 13.64 -7.08
N ILE A 84 4.92 12.75 -7.87
CA ILE A 84 4.28 11.51 -8.30
C ILE A 84 4.53 10.45 -7.23
N MET A 85 3.47 10.09 -6.51
CA MET A 85 3.49 9.05 -5.49
C MET A 85 3.11 7.72 -6.13
N HIS A 86 4.00 6.75 -6.15
CA HIS A 86 3.77 5.52 -6.91
C HIS A 86 4.26 4.24 -6.26
N ASN A 87 3.73 3.11 -6.68
CA ASN A 87 4.30 1.79 -6.43
C ASN A 87 4.60 1.06 -7.76
N TYR A 88 5.11 1.82 -8.74
CA TYR A 88 5.48 1.36 -10.08
C TYR A 88 4.33 0.84 -10.95
N GLY A 89 3.09 1.12 -10.56
CA GLY A 89 1.87 0.88 -11.32
C GLY A 89 1.52 2.06 -12.24
N THR A 90 0.24 2.19 -12.56
CA THR A 90 -0.31 3.23 -13.43
C THR A 90 -0.18 4.63 -12.85
N GLU A 91 -0.13 4.75 -11.53
CA GLU A 91 0.12 6.01 -10.81
C GLU A 91 1.51 6.61 -11.07
N ASN A 92 2.47 5.81 -11.57
CA ASN A 92 3.77 6.33 -12.01
C ASN A 92 3.65 6.99 -13.40
N ILE A 93 2.88 8.07 -13.50
CA ILE A 93 2.52 8.73 -14.76
C ILE A 93 3.74 9.28 -15.52
N SER A 94 3.62 9.39 -16.84
CA SER A 94 4.66 9.95 -17.71
C SER A 94 4.83 11.47 -17.51
N ASP A 95 6.03 12.00 -17.76
CA ASP A 95 6.30 13.45 -17.74
C ASP A 95 5.38 14.19 -18.75
N GLU A 96 5.05 13.57 -19.89
CA GLU A 96 4.13 14.11 -20.89
C GLU A 96 2.73 14.37 -20.33
N GLN A 97 2.25 13.52 -19.42
CA GLN A 97 0.94 13.71 -18.78
C GLN A 97 0.99 14.88 -17.78
N VAL A 98 2.15 15.11 -17.13
CA VAL A 98 2.38 16.30 -16.31
C VAL A 98 2.40 17.57 -17.16
N TYR A 99 3.11 17.55 -18.28
CA TYR A 99 3.17 18.68 -19.20
C TYR A 99 1.79 19.01 -19.78
N ASP A 100 1.01 17.98 -20.12
CA ASP A 100 -0.36 18.13 -20.59
C ASP A 100 -1.28 18.75 -19.52
N ALA A 101 -1.21 18.27 -18.27
CA ALA A 101 -1.96 18.86 -17.16
C ALA A 101 -1.63 20.34 -16.95
N LEU A 102 -0.34 20.72 -17.01
CA LEU A 102 0.07 22.11 -16.87
C LEU A 102 -0.26 22.97 -18.09
N ARG A 103 -0.26 22.41 -19.30
CA ARG A 103 -0.75 23.10 -20.50
C ARG A 103 -2.23 23.46 -20.33
N ILE A 104 -3.05 22.49 -19.94
CA ILE A 104 -4.49 22.64 -19.70
C ILE A 104 -4.75 23.68 -18.59
N LEU A 105 -4.00 23.60 -17.49
CA LEU A 105 -4.09 24.56 -16.40
C LEU A 105 -3.76 26.00 -16.86
N ASN A 106 -2.69 26.16 -17.65
CA ASN A 106 -2.35 27.45 -18.23
C ASN A 106 -3.42 27.95 -19.21
N GLU A 107 -3.97 27.08 -20.06
CA GLU A 107 -5.06 27.42 -20.97
C GLU A 107 -6.28 27.96 -20.21
N ASP A 108 -6.65 27.33 -19.09
CA ASP A 108 -7.85 27.70 -18.33
C ASP A 108 -7.69 29.01 -17.57
N PHE A 109 -6.56 29.17 -16.88
CA PHE A 109 -6.27 30.38 -16.13
C PHE A 109 -5.89 31.56 -17.03
N ARG A 110 -5.59 31.31 -18.31
CA ARG A 110 -5.33 32.35 -19.32
C ARG A 110 -6.45 32.56 -20.31
N ARG A 111 -7.56 31.81 -20.21
CA ARG A 111 -8.68 31.84 -21.16
C ARG A 111 -8.22 31.59 -22.61
N LEU A 112 -7.25 30.68 -22.76
CA LEU A 112 -6.71 30.20 -24.03
C LEU A 112 -7.22 28.79 -24.38
N ASN A 113 -8.08 28.23 -23.53
CA ASN A 113 -8.70 26.93 -23.77
C ASN A 113 -9.52 26.93 -25.08
N PRO A 114 -9.31 25.97 -26.00
CA PRO A 114 -9.98 25.97 -27.30
C PRO A 114 -11.51 25.93 -27.23
N ASP A 115 -12.04 25.32 -26.15
CA ASP A 115 -13.46 25.14 -25.88
C ASP A 115 -14.14 26.39 -25.29
N ILE A 116 -13.43 27.51 -25.10
CA ILE A 116 -14.00 28.76 -24.55
C ILE A 116 -15.14 29.35 -25.39
N ASN A 117 -15.15 29.08 -26.70
CA ASN A 117 -16.19 29.57 -27.62
C ASN A 117 -17.52 28.82 -27.47
N GLU A 118 -17.55 27.73 -26.69
CA GLU A 118 -18.76 26.98 -26.36
C GLU A 118 -19.50 27.54 -25.13
N VAL A 119 -18.95 28.56 -24.46
CA VAL A 119 -19.62 29.25 -23.37
C VAL A 119 -20.91 29.90 -23.87
N ILE A 120 -22.02 29.66 -23.17
CA ILE A 120 -23.31 30.18 -23.58
C ILE A 120 -23.36 31.72 -23.57
N PRO A 121 -24.19 32.35 -24.42
CA PRO A 121 -24.25 33.81 -24.54
C PRO A 121 -24.50 34.55 -23.22
N ALA A 122 -25.21 33.93 -22.27
CA ALA A 122 -25.50 34.52 -20.96
C ALA A 122 -24.22 34.83 -20.14
N PHE A 123 -23.13 34.08 -20.37
CA PHE A 123 -21.88 34.21 -19.62
C PHE A 123 -20.67 34.63 -20.45
N ALA A 124 -20.78 34.67 -21.79
CA ALA A 124 -19.68 35.02 -22.67
C ALA A 124 -18.99 36.35 -22.29
N GLY A 125 -19.78 37.35 -21.88
CA GLY A 125 -19.31 38.68 -21.49
C GLY A 125 -18.59 38.77 -20.13
N ILE A 126 -18.61 37.71 -19.32
CA ILE A 126 -17.97 37.67 -17.99
C ILE A 126 -16.85 36.63 -17.90
N THR A 127 -16.47 35.98 -19.01
CA THR A 127 -15.33 35.04 -19.06
C THR A 127 -14.01 35.77 -18.77
N ALA A 128 -13.14 35.16 -17.96
CA ALA A 128 -11.92 35.82 -17.48
C ALA A 128 -10.61 35.12 -17.92
N ASP A 129 -9.68 35.89 -18.49
CA ASP A 129 -8.23 35.59 -18.37
C ASP A 129 -7.82 36.01 -16.96
N VAL A 130 -7.54 35.03 -16.08
CA VAL A 130 -7.16 35.28 -14.70
C VAL A 130 -5.80 35.97 -14.61
N GLY A 131 -4.88 35.66 -15.53
CA GLY A 131 -3.53 36.21 -15.56
C GLY A 131 -2.51 35.38 -14.77
N PHE A 132 -2.74 34.08 -14.58
CA PHE A 132 -1.77 33.17 -13.94
C PHE A 132 -1.08 32.27 -14.97
N GLU A 133 0.23 32.12 -14.82
CA GLU A 133 1.03 31.18 -15.61
C GLU A 133 1.76 30.20 -14.69
N PHE A 134 1.54 28.91 -14.87
CA PHE A 134 2.09 27.83 -14.07
C PHE A 134 3.31 27.25 -14.77
N ARG A 135 4.46 27.26 -14.09
CA ARG A 135 5.72 26.74 -14.62
C ARG A 135 6.31 25.73 -13.65
N LEU A 136 6.71 24.57 -14.17
CA LEU A 136 7.52 23.64 -13.39
C LEU A 136 8.79 24.32 -12.91
N ALA A 137 9.08 24.17 -11.62
CA ALA A 137 10.29 24.64 -10.99
C ALA A 137 11.54 24.10 -11.71
N ARG A 138 12.60 24.91 -11.73
CA ARG A 138 13.90 24.56 -12.30
C ARG A 138 15.00 24.41 -11.26
N LYS A 139 14.71 24.84 -10.02
CA LYS A 139 15.53 24.63 -8.84
C LYS A 139 14.69 24.01 -7.74
N ASP A 140 15.25 23.01 -7.06
CA ASP A 140 14.69 22.45 -5.84
C ASP A 140 14.91 23.42 -4.65
N PRO A 141 14.37 23.13 -3.45
CA PRO A 141 14.55 24.00 -2.28
C PRO A 141 16.01 24.17 -1.84
N GLN A 142 16.90 23.28 -2.27
CA GLN A 142 18.34 23.33 -2.01
C GLN A 142 19.12 24.05 -3.14
N GLY A 143 18.42 24.55 -4.16
CA GLY A 143 19.00 25.28 -5.29
C GLY A 143 19.58 24.39 -6.39
N LYS A 144 19.39 23.06 -6.33
CA LYS A 144 19.87 22.13 -7.35
C LYS A 144 18.91 22.08 -8.54
N CYS A 145 19.44 21.76 -9.72
CA CYS A 145 18.64 21.64 -10.94
C CYS A 145 17.56 20.56 -10.79
N THR A 146 16.33 20.89 -11.18
CA THR A 146 15.21 19.95 -11.26
C THR A 146 14.36 20.19 -12.50
N ASN A 147 13.69 19.16 -13.00
CA ASN A 147 12.62 19.33 -14.00
C ASN A 147 11.27 19.73 -13.37
N GLY A 148 11.19 19.84 -12.04
CA GLY A 148 9.98 20.17 -11.27
C GLY A 148 9.07 18.97 -11.03
N ILE A 149 9.53 17.76 -11.32
CA ILE A 149 8.79 16.51 -11.13
C ILE A 149 9.60 15.59 -10.22
N THR A 150 9.03 15.18 -9.09
CA THR A 150 9.63 14.19 -8.20
C THR A 150 8.86 12.88 -8.28
N ARG A 151 9.54 11.76 -7.98
CA ARG A 151 8.95 10.42 -8.00
C ARG A 151 9.29 9.71 -6.71
N THR A 152 8.27 9.32 -5.94
CA THR A 152 8.43 8.69 -4.62
C THR A 152 7.75 7.33 -4.61
N GLN A 153 8.54 6.27 -4.45
CA GLN A 153 8.00 4.92 -4.30
C GLN A 153 7.32 4.77 -2.94
N THR A 154 6.00 4.56 -2.90
CA THR A 154 5.23 4.32 -1.67
C THR A 154 3.92 3.59 -1.94
N VAL A 155 3.50 2.75 -0.99
CA VAL A 155 2.18 2.11 -0.99
C VAL A 155 1.06 3.07 -0.57
N LEU A 156 1.39 4.20 0.09
CA LEU A 156 0.40 5.18 0.54
C LEU A 156 -0.39 5.80 -0.63
N THR A 157 0.13 5.72 -1.86
CA THR A 157 -0.57 6.16 -3.08
C THR A 157 -1.96 5.51 -3.27
N PHE A 158 -2.19 4.32 -2.72
CA PHE A 158 -3.48 3.62 -2.82
C PHE A 158 -4.52 4.05 -1.78
N ASN A 159 -4.09 4.79 -0.74
CA ASN A 159 -4.92 5.32 0.34
C ASN A 159 -4.36 6.67 0.79
N ALA A 160 -4.23 7.59 -0.16
CA ALA A 160 -3.54 8.84 0.07
C ALA A 160 -4.41 9.85 0.82
N ASP A 161 -3.76 10.61 1.68
CA ASP A 161 -4.25 11.78 2.39
C ASP A 161 -3.01 12.66 2.67
N ASP A 162 -3.02 13.47 3.71
CA ASP A 162 -1.83 14.22 4.15
C ASP A 162 -0.63 13.34 4.49
N ASN A 163 -0.83 12.03 4.69
CA ASN A 163 0.24 11.03 4.87
C ASN A 163 1.28 11.02 3.72
N VAL A 164 0.91 11.35 2.48
CA VAL A 164 1.88 11.45 1.38
C VAL A 164 2.66 12.76 1.39
N LYS A 165 2.12 13.81 2.01
CA LYS A 165 2.78 15.12 2.15
C LYS A 165 3.91 15.08 3.17
N GLU A 166 3.82 14.20 4.16
CA GLU A 166 4.89 13.93 5.13
C GLU A 166 6.11 13.25 4.49
N LEU A 167 5.91 12.49 3.41
CA LEU A 167 7.01 11.83 2.69
C LEU A 167 7.82 12.82 1.85
N ILE A 168 7.15 13.80 1.23
CA ILE A 168 7.79 14.81 0.40
C ILE A 168 6.94 16.06 0.29
N SER A 169 7.55 17.22 0.53
CA SER A 169 6.93 18.53 0.34
C SER A 169 8.01 19.59 0.15
N TRP A 170 7.77 20.57 -0.72
CA TRP A 170 8.61 21.75 -0.87
C TRP A 170 7.99 22.98 -0.17
N PRO A 171 8.79 24.01 0.18
CA PRO A 171 8.29 25.18 0.90
C PRO A 171 7.07 25.82 0.22
N THR A 172 5.92 25.73 0.88
CA THR A 172 4.62 26.09 0.31
C THR A 172 4.44 27.58 0.05
N ASN A 173 5.25 28.42 0.70
CA ASN A 173 5.32 29.86 0.42
C ASN A 173 6.16 30.19 -0.82
N ARG A 174 6.74 29.19 -1.51
CA ARG A 174 7.58 29.35 -2.69
C ARG A 174 7.10 28.51 -3.89
N TYR A 175 6.45 27.39 -3.64
CA TYR A 175 5.99 26.45 -4.66
C TYR A 175 4.52 26.08 -4.42
N LEU A 176 3.75 25.96 -5.51
CA LEU A 176 2.54 25.16 -5.53
C LEU A 176 2.95 23.68 -5.60
N ASN A 177 2.73 22.95 -4.51
CA ASN A 177 2.93 21.51 -4.47
C ASN A 177 1.69 20.78 -5.00
N ILE A 178 1.89 19.82 -5.88
CA ILE A 178 0.83 18.95 -6.41
C ILE A 178 1.25 17.51 -6.18
N TRP A 179 0.50 16.75 -5.39
CA TRP A 179 0.72 15.31 -5.20
C TRP A 179 -0.22 14.51 -6.10
N VAL A 180 0.35 13.71 -6.99
CA VAL A 180 -0.39 12.80 -7.86
C VAL A 180 -0.35 11.40 -7.26
N VAL A 181 -1.54 10.81 -7.02
CA VAL A 181 -1.72 9.54 -6.29
C VAL A 181 -2.63 8.58 -7.07
N GLN A 182 -2.70 7.31 -6.66
CA GLN A 182 -3.62 6.35 -7.29
C GLN A 182 -5.06 6.53 -6.80
N ASN A 183 -5.27 6.68 -5.48
CA ASN A 183 -6.57 6.89 -4.85
C ASN A 183 -6.43 7.77 -3.59
N ILE A 184 -7.47 8.56 -3.31
CA ILE A 184 -7.60 9.36 -2.08
C ILE A 184 -8.50 8.60 -1.10
N SER A 185 -8.13 8.58 0.18
CA SER A 185 -8.72 7.73 1.23
C SER A 185 -10.24 7.87 1.38
N PHE A 186 -10.78 9.07 1.18
CA PHE A 186 -12.21 9.39 1.27
C PHE A 186 -12.92 9.50 -0.09
N ASN A 187 -12.37 8.83 -1.12
CA ASN A 187 -12.95 8.69 -2.47
C ASN A 187 -13.22 10.03 -3.17
N ALA A 188 -12.17 10.81 -3.38
CA ALA A 188 -12.21 12.08 -4.09
C ALA A 188 -11.33 12.05 -5.36
N GLY A 189 -11.65 12.91 -6.33
CA GLY A 189 -10.86 13.14 -7.54
C GLY A 189 -9.65 14.03 -7.27
N GLY A 190 -9.80 15.00 -6.38
CA GLY A 190 -8.75 15.85 -5.86
C GLY A 190 -9.22 16.59 -4.61
N TYR A 191 -8.30 17.23 -3.91
CA TYR A 191 -8.61 18.22 -2.88
C TYR A 191 -7.46 19.21 -2.70
N SER A 192 -7.79 20.38 -2.16
CA SER A 192 -6.86 21.36 -1.65
C SER A 192 -7.36 21.92 -0.32
N TYR A 193 -6.55 22.73 0.35
CA TYR A 193 -7.02 23.55 1.47
C TYR A 193 -7.33 24.96 0.99
N LEU A 194 -8.46 25.50 1.43
CA LEU A 194 -8.76 26.91 1.25
C LEU A 194 -7.74 27.77 2.03
N PRO A 195 -7.32 28.92 1.50
CA PRO A 195 -6.45 29.82 2.25
C PRO A 195 -7.07 30.26 3.59
N GLY A 196 -6.22 30.44 4.61
CA GLY A 196 -6.65 30.82 5.97
C GLY A 196 -6.76 29.66 6.96
N VAL A 197 -6.70 28.40 6.50
CA VAL A 197 -6.45 27.26 7.41
C VAL A 197 -5.05 27.41 8.00
N SER A 198 -4.93 27.35 9.33
CA SER A 198 -3.64 27.19 10.00
C SER A 198 -3.17 25.76 9.79
N ILE A 199 -2.56 25.53 8.64
CA ILE A 199 -2.02 24.23 8.26
C ILE A 199 -0.60 24.07 8.78
N ALA A 200 -0.24 22.83 9.12
CA ALA A 200 1.16 22.50 9.41
C ALA A 200 2.03 22.91 8.21
N SER A 201 3.22 23.45 8.49
CA SER A 201 4.18 23.80 7.42
C SER A 201 4.39 22.59 6.51
N GLY A 202 4.11 22.74 5.22
CA GLY A 202 4.33 21.70 4.21
C GLY A 202 3.09 20.96 3.70
N VAL A 203 1.89 21.16 4.26
CA VAL A 203 0.68 20.46 3.75
C VAL A 203 -0.16 21.26 2.74
N ASP A 204 0.20 22.53 2.48
CA ASP A 204 -0.49 23.37 1.48
C ASP A 204 -0.22 22.87 0.05
N GLY A 205 -1.25 22.84 -0.77
CA GLY A 205 -1.17 22.41 -2.16
C GLY A 205 -2.38 21.56 -2.56
N VAL A 206 -2.20 20.77 -3.61
CA VAL A 206 -3.27 19.96 -4.22
C VAL A 206 -2.89 18.49 -4.17
N ILE A 207 -3.77 17.61 -3.68
CA ILE A 207 -3.69 16.17 -3.96
C ILE A 207 -4.68 15.85 -5.06
N ILE A 208 -4.28 15.03 -6.03
CA ILE A 208 -5.13 14.66 -7.17
C ILE A 208 -4.84 13.23 -7.63
N ILE A 209 -5.88 12.51 -8.05
CA ILE A 209 -5.69 11.15 -8.59
C ILE A 209 -5.15 11.20 -10.02
N ASN A 210 -4.28 10.26 -10.38
CA ASN A 210 -3.69 10.14 -11.70
C ASN A 210 -4.71 10.04 -12.85
N ARG A 211 -5.92 9.53 -12.60
CA ARG A 211 -7.00 9.38 -13.59
C ARG A 211 -7.77 10.69 -13.87
N GLN A 212 -7.56 11.72 -13.06
CA GLN A 212 -8.16 13.06 -13.22
C GLN A 212 -7.06 14.14 -13.27
N PHE A 213 -5.86 13.79 -13.76
CA PHE A 213 -4.74 14.70 -13.92
C PHE A 213 -4.27 14.74 -15.37
N GLY A 214 -4.51 15.87 -16.05
CA GLY A 214 -4.30 16.02 -17.49
C GLY A 214 -5.38 15.36 -18.34
N GLY A 215 -5.19 15.35 -19.65
CA GLY A 215 -6.09 14.77 -20.64
C GLY A 215 -5.54 13.54 -21.37
N ILE A 216 -4.33 13.09 -21.05
CA ILE A 216 -3.66 11.94 -21.68
C ILE A 216 -3.16 10.92 -20.65
N GLY A 217 -2.55 9.82 -21.12
CA GLY A 217 -1.93 8.82 -20.26
C GLY A 217 -2.98 8.01 -19.49
N THR A 218 -2.97 8.10 -18.17
CA THR A 218 -3.96 7.41 -17.31
C THR A 218 -5.27 8.17 -17.14
N SER A 219 -5.31 9.44 -17.55
CA SER A 219 -6.54 10.23 -17.53
C SER A 219 -7.53 9.71 -18.58
N SER A 220 -8.83 9.84 -18.30
CA SER A 220 -9.87 9.50 -19.28
C SER A 220 -9.97 10.51 -20.43
N GLY A 221 -9.36 11.69 -20.29
CA GLY A 221 -9.48 12.79 -21.25
C GLY A 221 -10.85 13.48 -21.25
N ALA A 222 -11.82 12.97 -20.48
CA ALA A 222 -13.12 13.60 -20.31
C ALA A 222 -12.97 15.01 -19.71
N ASN A 223 -13.93 15.90 -19.98
CA ASN A 223 -13.86 17.30 -19.52
C ASN A 223 -13.67 17.40 -18.00
N PHE A 224 -14.48 16.71 -17.19
CA PHE A 224 -14.31 16.70 -15.74
C PHE A 224 -12.89 16.27 -15.30
N ALA A 225 -12.35 15.22 -15.94
CA ALA A 225 -11.07 14.63 -15.57
C ALA A 225 -9.91 15.59 -15.85
N LYS A 226 -9.90 16.22 -17.03
CA LYS A 226 -8.84 17.17 -17.38
C LYS A 226 -8.95 18.50 -16.62
N ARG A 227 -10.15 18.89 -16.15
CA ARG A 227 -10.40 20.14 -15.41
C ARG A 227 -10.36 20.01 -13.89
N THR A 228 -10.20 18.80 -13.35
CA THR A 228 -10.12 18.59 -11.89
C THR A 228 -8.97 19.39 -11.27
N LEU A 229 -7.80 19.43 -11.92
CA LEU A 229 -6.70 20.27 -11.42
C LEU A 229 -7.04 21.77 -11.42
N THR A 230 -7.70 22.25 -12.47
CA THR A 230 -8.15 23.65 -12.59
C THR A 230 -9.09 24.02 -11.44
N HIS A 231 -10.03 23.13 -11.11
CA HIS A 231 -10.95 23.26 -9.99
C HIS A 231 -10.21 23.36 -8.64
N GLU A 232 -9.30 22.40 -8.36
CA GLU A 232 -8.56 22.41 -7.08
C GLU A 232 -7.62 23.61 -6.95
N VAL A 233 -7.01 24.07 -8.04
CA VAL A 233 -6.17 25.29 -8.02
C VAL A 233 -7.04 26.54 -7.83
N GLY A 234 -8.30 26.53 -8.29
CA GLY A 234 -9.28 27.56 -7.97
C GLY A 234 -9.54 27.68 -6.45
N HIS A 235 -9.76 26.54 -5.77
CA HIS A 235 -9.84 26.49 -4.31
C HIS A 235 -8.56 26.97 -3.63
N TRP A 236 -7.41 26.50 -4.11
CA TRP A 236 -6.11 26.95 -3.61
C TRP A 236 -5.98 28.48 -3.73
N PHE A 237 -6.59 29.13 -4.73
CA PHE A 237 -6.69 30.60 -4.88
C PHE A 237 -7.98 31.23 -4.33
N ASN A 238 -8.59 30.63 -3.31
CA ASN A 238 -9.70 31.19 -2.53
C ASN A 238 -11.07 31.22 -3.24
N LEU A 239 -11.29 30.38 -4.25
CA LEU A 239 -12.63 30.16 -4.77
C LEU A 239 -13.38 29.11 -3.95
N SER A 240 -14.64 29.36 -3.65
CA SER A 240 -15.56 28.33 -3.14
C SER A 240 -16.20 27.60 -4.31
N HIS A 241 -16.89 26.49 -4.05
CA HIS A 241 -17.82 25.96 -5.03
C HIS A 241 -18.89 27.00 -5.35
N VAL A 242 -19.45 27.00 -6.57
CA VAL A 242 -20.45 28.00 -7.01
C VAL A 242 -21.75 27.99 -6.19
N TRP A 243 -22.06 26.88 -5.53
CA TRP A 243 -23.20 26.75 -4.61
C TRP A 243 -22.88 27.13 -3.15
N GLY A 244 -21.67 27.65 -2.91
CA GLY A 244 -21.22 28.12 -1.60
C GLY A 244 -20.73 27.01 -0.67
N ASP A 245 -20.91 27.21 0.63
CA ASP A 245 -20.43 26.33 1.71
C ASP A 245 -21.40 25.19 2.07
N GLU A 246 -22.56 25.14 1.40
CA GLU A 246 -23.53 24.05 1.55
C GLU A 246 -23.09 22.78 0.79
N ASP A 247 -23.71 21.65 1.11
CA ASP A 247 -23.57 20.45 0.28
C ASP A 247 -24.25 20.65 -1.09
N ILE A 248 -23.71 20.01 -2.11
CA ILE A 248 -24.28 20.06 -3.47
C ILE A 248 -25.72 19.53 -3.50
N GLY A 249 -26.59 20.22 -4.23
CA GLY A 249 -28.00 19.91 -4.37
C GLY A 249 -28.91 20.52 -3.30
N GLN A 250 -28.36 21.26 -2.33
CA GLN A 250 -29.16 21.85 -1.25
C GLN A 250 -29.79 23.17 -1.66
N THR A 251 -31.11 23.31 -1.48
CA THR A 251 -31.84 24.55 -1.79
C THR A 251 -31.44 25.73 -0.89
N ALA A 252 -30.79 25.45 0.25
CA ALA A 252 -30.21 26.47 1.12
C ALA A 252 -29.17 27.34 0.39
N SER A 253 -28.48 26.80 -0.63
CA SER A 253 -27.55 27.57 -1.48
C SER A 253 -28.22 28.76 -2.17
N CYS A 254 -29.51 28.66 -2.49
CA CYS A 254 -30.26 29.75 -3.14
C CYS A 254 -30.58 30.92 -2.20
N SER A 255 -30.67 30.68 -0.89
CA SER A 255 -30.95 31.71 0.13
C SER A 255 -29.71 32.18 0.88
N GLY A 256 -28.60 31.43 0.81
CA GLY A 256 -27.31 31.76 1.42
C GLY A 256 -26.53 32.87 0.72
N GLN A 257 -25.30 33.09 1.19
CA GLN A 257 -24.37 34.09 0.63
C GLN A 257 -23.74 33.67 -0.71
N GLY A 258 -23.98 32.44 -1.17
CA GLY A 258 -23.39 31.88 -2.38
C GLY A 258 -21.88 31.64 -2.23
N ASP A 259 -21.14 31.82 -3.33
CA ASP A 259 -19.69 31.62 -3.41
C ASP A 259 -18.86 32.91 -3.16
N PHE A 260 -19.50 33.96 -2.64
CA PHE A 260 -18.92 35.29 -2.41
C PHE A 260 -18.42 36.00 -3.68
N VAL A 261 -18.94 35.60 -4.84
CA VAL A 261 -18.69 36.22 -6.13
C VAL A 261 -20.02 36.72 -6.71
N GLY A 262 -20.04 37.97 -7.18
CA GLY A 262 -21.30 38.65 -7.56
C GLY A 262 -21.76 38.40 -8.99
N ASP A 263 -20.89 37.87 -9.85
CA ASP A 263 -21.19 37.56 -11.26
C ASP A 263 -21.41 36.07 -11.53
N THR A 264 -21.33 35.24 -10.49
CA THR A 264 -21.77 33.85 -10.43
C THR A 264 -23.22 33.82 -9.91
N PRO A 265 -24.21 33.42 -10.73
CA PRO A 265 -25.57 33.22 -10.25
C PRO A 265 -25.60 32.18 -9.12
N LYS A 266 -26.50 32.33 -8.15
CA LYS A 266 -26.65 31.27 -7.14
C LYS A 266 -27.20 30.02 -7.80
N THR A 267 -26.74 28.88 -7.30
CA THR A 267 -27.11 27.57 -7.80
C THR A 267 -27.05 26.58 -6.65
N ILE A 268 -27.76 25.46 -6.75
CA ILE A 268 -27.53 24.29 -5.90
C ILE A 268 -26.38 23.41 -6.41
N GLY A 269 -25.77 23.74 -7.55
CA GLY A 269 -24.72 22.99 -8.22
C GLY A 269 -25.23 21.84 -9.09
N THR A 270 -24.39 21.37 -10.02
CA THR A 270 -24.72 20.26 -10.92
C THR A 270 -24.25 18.92 -10.36
N THR A 271 -25.16 17.96 -10.23
CA THR A 271 -24.82 16.60 -9.77
C THR A 271 -24.56 15.65 -10.94
N ASN A 272 -23.89 14.53 -10.65
CA ASN A 272 -23.68 13.41 -11.58
C ASN A 272 -22.98 13.81 -12.89
N ASN A 273 -22.11 14.81 -12.88
CA ASN A 273 -21.45 15.36 -14.06
C ASN A 273 -22.44 15.75 -15.18
N GLY A 274 -23.62 16.25 -14.82
CA GLY A 274 -24.58 16.76 -15.79
C GLY A 274 -24.01 17.91 -16.62
N CYS A 275 -24.62 18.16 -17.78
CA CYS A 275 -24.36 19.35 -18.61
C CYS A 275 -25.67 19.90 -19.18
N ASN A 276 -26.54 20.39 -18.29
CA ASN A 276 -27.77 21.06 -18.71
C ASN A 276 -27.53 22.57 -18.79
N LEU A 277 -27.27 23.08 -19.99
CA LEU A 277 -27.00 24.51 -20.22
C LEU A 277 -28.21 25.43 -19.95
N ALA A 278 -29.41 24.87 -19.79
CA ALA A 278 -30.63 25.59 -19.42
C ALA A 278 -31.01 25.41 -17.94
N GLN A 279 -30.15 24.79 -17.13
CA GLN A 279 -30.39 24.62 -15.70
C GLN A 279 -30.56 25.99 -15.04
N ASN A 280 -31.63 26.16 -14.27
CA ASN A 280 -31.84 27.29 -13.37
C ASN A 280 -32.45 26.72 -12.09
N THR A 281 -31.65 26.60 -11.04
CA THR A 281 -32.07 25.99 -9.77
C THR A 281 -32.49 27.02 -8.72
N CYS A 282 -32.07 28.28 -8.88
CA CYS A 282 -32.40 29.37 -7.97
C CYS A 282 -33.21 30.48 -8.69
N THR A 283 -34.50 30.24 -8.91
CA THR A 283 -35.37 31.09 -9.76
C THR A 283 -35.83 32.43 -9.15
N ASN A 284 -35.39 32.75 -7.94
CA ASN A 284 -35.86 33.93 -7.19
C ASN A 284 -34.82 35.06 -7.17
N GLU A 285 -33.77 34.97 -7.98
CA GLU A 285 -32.76 36.01 -8.11
C GLU A 285 -33.25 37.17 -8.98
N ILE A 286 -32.71 38.37 -8.77
CA ILE A 286 -33.01 39.56 -9.58
C ILE A 286 -31.70 40.18 -10.06
N PRO A 287 -31.41 40.18 -11.39
CA PRO A 287 -32.15 39.46 -12.43
C PRO A 287 -31.99 37.93 -12.28
N ASP A 288 -33.06 37.19 -12.59
CA ASP A 288 -33.03 35.73 -12.65
C ASP A 288 -32.13 35.29 -13.81
N LYS A 289 -31.22 34.36 -13.53
CA LYS A 289 -30.22 33.87 -14.48
C LYS A 289 -30.17 32.35 -14.38
N VAL A 290 -29.88 31.70 -15.50
CA VAL A 290 -29.52 30.28 -15.50
C VAL A 290 -28.28 30.03 -14.63
N ASP A 291 -28.13 28.81 -14.14
CA ASP A 291 -26.96 28.36 -13.41
C ASP A 291 -25.73 28.38 -14.34
N ASN A 292 -24.58 28.80 -13.82
CA ASN A 292 -23.33 28.73 -14.58
C ASN A 292 -22.73 27.32 -14.54
N VAL A 293 -23.42 26.35 -15.16
CA VAL A 293 -22.98 24.95 -15.26
C VAL A 293 -21.61 24.83 -15.93
N GLN A 294 -21.20 25.79 -16.78
CA GLN A 294 -19.90 25.78 -17.45
C GLN A 294 -18.77 26.40 -16.59
N ASN A 295 -19.01 26.68 -15.30
CA ASN A 295 -17.99 27.19 -14.39
C ASN A 295 -17.04 26.07 -13.92
N TYR A 296 -15.74 26.35 -13.83
CA TYR A 296 -14.75 25.40 -13.29
C TYR A 296 -14.98 25.02 -11.83
N MET A 297 -15.68 25.84 -11.03
CA MET A 297 -15.99 25.57 -9.63
C MET A 297 -17.34 24.84 -9.44
N ASP A 298 -17.96 24.36 -10.52
CA ASP A 298 -19.11 23.44 -10.49
C ASP A 298 -18.63 21.97 -10.63
N TYR A 299 -19.50 20.99 -10.34
CA TYR A 299 -19.26 19.55 -10.57
C TYR A 299 -19.86 19.04 -11.89
N SER A 300 -20.12 19.95 -12.82
CA SER A 300 -20.64 19.62 -14.13
C SER A 300 -19.64 18.83 -14.98
N GLY A 301 -20.16 18.11 -15.98
CA GLY A 301 -19.35 17.42 -16.97
C GLY A 301 -18.85 18.31 -18.10
N CYS A 302 -19.06 19.63 -18.05
CA CYS A 302 -18.79 20.54 -19.17
C CYS A 302 -18.29 21.92 -18.73
N ALA A 303 -17.38 21.95 -17.76
CA ALA A 303 -16.77 23.18 -17.29
C ALA A 303 -15.76 23.75 -18.31
N LEU A 304 -15.80 25.08 -18.51
CA LEU A 304 -15.08 25.81 -19.56
C LEU A 304 -14.53 27.18 -19.14
N MET A 305 -14.95 27.73 -18.00
CA MET A 305 -14.62 29.13 -17.66
C MET A 305 -14.50 29.44 -16.16
N PHE A 306 -13.70 30.46 -15.87
CA PHE A 306 -13.82 31.31 -14.68
C PHE A 306 -14.50 32.64 -15.04
N THR A 307 -15.14 33.29 -14.06
CA THR A 307 -15.73 34.62 -14.20
C THR A 307 -14.74 35.76 -13.86
N LEU A 308 -15.05 36.99 -14.26
CA LEU A 308 -14.29 38.19 -13.89
C LEU A 308 -14.29 38.41 -12.36
N GLY A 309 -15.40 38.11 -11.69
CA GLY A 309 -15.50 38.17 -10.23
C GLY A 309 -14.61 37.12 -9.55
N GLN A 310 -14.56 35.90 -10.07
CA GLN A 310 -13.64 34.85 -9.60
C GLN A 310 -12.18 35.27 -9.81
N LYS A 311 -11.82 35.85 -10.97
CA LYS A 311 -10.49 36.44 -11.20
C LYS A 311 -10.11 37.42 -10.11
N ASN A 312 -10.96 38.40 -9.81
CA ASN A 312 -10.67 39.44 -8.81
C ASN A 312 -10.36 38.83 -7.43
N ARG A 313 -11.11 37.78 -7.06
CA ARG A 313 -10.93 37.05 -5.82
C ARG A 313 -9.61 36.28 -5.77
N MET A 314 -9.24 35.63 -6.87
CA MET A 314 -7.95 34.93 -6.99
C MET A 314 -6.76 35.89 -6.97
N ILE A 315 -6.84 37.04 -7.66
CA ILE A 315 -5.79 38.07 -7.61
C ILE A 315 -5.64 38.66 -6.20
N ALA A 316 -6.75 38.87 -5.48
CA ALA A 316 -6.70 39.29 -4.07
C ALA A 316 -5.99 38.23 -3.22
N ALA A 317 -6.35 36.95 -3.38
CA ALA A 317 -5.66 35.86 -2.70
C ALA A 317 -4.16 35.84 -3.03
N ALA A 318 -3.76 36.01 -4.29
CA ALA A 318 -2.35 36.07 -4.68
C ALA A 318 -1.58 37.25 -4.04
N ASN A 319 -2.26 38.32 -3.64
CA ASN A 319 -1.64 39.51 -3.03
C ASN A 319 -1.72 39.55 -1.48
N SER A 320 -2.47 38.63 -0.88
CA SER A 320 -2.69 38.61 0.57
C SER A 320 -1.55 37.91 1.32
N TYR A 321 -1.16 38.46 2.47
CA TYR A 321 -0.31 37.75 3.42
C TYR A 321 -1.07 36.67 4.18
N ILE A 322 -2.38 36.84 4.36
CA ILE A 322 -3.25 35.91 5.08
C ILE A 322 -3.44 34.62 4.27
N SER A 323 -3.46 34.73 2.94
CA SER A 323 -3.50 33.57 2.07
C SER A 323 -2.15 32.84 1.97
N GLY A 324 -1.04 33.49 2.35
CA GLY A 324 0.32 32.97 2.19
C GLY A 324 0.88 33.01 0.77
N ARG A 325 0.19 33.63 -0.20
CA ARG A 325 0.54 33.51 -1.65
C ARG A 325 1.33 34.66 -2.23
N ARG A 326 1.44 35.78 -1.49
CA ARG A 326 2.17 36.97 -1.96
C ARG A 326 3.61 36.70 -2.37
N ASN A 327 4.32 35.80 -1.68
CA ASN A 327 5.72 35.53 -1.98
C ASN A 327 5.93 34.69 -3.26
N ILE A 328 4.93 33.89 -3.66
CA ILE A 328 5.08 32.86 -4.69
C ILE A 328 5.44 33.44 -6.06
N TRP A 329 4.85 34.57 -6.42
CA TRP A 329 5.07 35.22 -7.72
C TRP A 329 6.06 36.39 -7.67
N SER A 330 6.71 36.63 -6.52
CA SER A 330 7.70 37.71 -6.40
C SER A 330 8.97 37.40 -7.22
N ASP A 331 9.61 38.42 -7.79
CA ASP A 331 10.82 38.27 -8.61
C ASP A 331 11.92 37.46 -7.91
N SER A 332 12.13 37.72 -6.62
CA SER A 332 13.12 37.00 -5.80
C SER A 332 12.80 35.51 -5.71
N ASN A 333 11.51 35.15 -5.61
CA ASN A 333 11.09 33.76 -5.61
C ASN A 333 11.17 33.12 -6.99
N LEU A 334 10.87 33.85 -8.07
CA LEU A 334 11.02 33.34 -9.44
C LEU A 334 12.49 33.01 -9.77
N VAL A 335 13.43 33.82 -9.28
CA VAL A 335 14.89 33.53 -9.36
C VAL A 335 15.26 32.31 -8.51
N PHE A 336 14.71 32.21 -7.30
CA PHE A 336 14.98 31.12 -6.36
C PHE A 336 14.53 29.76 -6.92
N THR A 337 13.31 29.70 -7.46
CA THR A 337 12.70 28.51 -8.05
C THR A 337 13.19 28.24 -9.48
N GLY A 338 13.83 29.23 -10.10
CA GLY A 338 14.43 29.14 -11.43
C GLY A 338 13.46 29.20 -12.61
N VAL A 339 12.17 29.48 -12.38
CA VAL A 339 11.13 29.52 -13.43
C VAL A 339 11.25 30.73 -14.37
N ASN A 340 12.14 31.68 -14.05
CA ASN A 340 12.52 32.78 -14.92
C ASN A 340 13.61 32.43 -15.93
N ASN A 341 14.21 31.23 -15.85
CA ASN A 341 15.24 30.77 -16.77
C ASN A 341 14.64 29.81 -17.82
N SER A 342 15.34 29.69 -18.95
CA SER A 342 14.99 28.66 -19.94
C SER A 342 15.15 27.25 -19.35
N PRO A 343 14.34 26.26 -19.79
CA PRO A 343 14.46 24.88 -19.33
C PRO A 343 15.87 24.35 -19.61
N GLY A 344 16.66 24.17 -18.55
CA GLY A 344 17.95 23.49 -18.63
C GLY A 344 17.78 21.99 -18.47
N VAL A 345 18.64 21.20 -19.12
CA VAL A 345 18.76 19.76 -18.83
C VAL A 345 19.42 19.62 -17.46
N CYS A 346 18.86 18.77 -16.60
CA CYS A 346 19.43 18.45 -15.29
C CYS A 346 20.18 17.12 -15.31
N THR A 347 21.00 16.91 -14.28
CA THR A 347 21.58 15.59 -14.00
C THR A 347 20.46 14.59 -13.71
N PRO A 348 20.50 13.38 -14.31
CA PRO A 348 19.46 12.38 -14.09
C PRO A 348 19.51 11.87 -12.65
N ILE A 349 18.34 11.50 -12.11
CA ILE A 349 18.23 10.80 -10.83
C ILE A 349 17.94 9.34 -11.14
N ALA A 350 18.82 8.45 -10.69
CA ALA A 350 18.71 7.02 -10.94
C ALA A 350 17.53 6.42 -10.16
N ASP A 351 16.67 5.67 -10.84
CA ASP A 351 15.72 4.75 -10.21
C ASP A 351 15.47 3.55 -11.11
N PHE A 352 15.10 2.42 -10.52
CA PHE A 352 14.80 1.20 -11.26
C PHE A 352 13.87 0.28 -10.48
N LYS A 353 13.22 -0.61 -11.22
CA LYS A 353 12.51 -1.77 -10.65
C LYS A 353 12.99 -3.06 -11.27
N ALA A 354 12.82 -4.17 -10.57
CA ALA A 354 12.97 -5.51 -11.12
C ALA A 354 11.59 -6.14 -11.37
N SER A 355 11.53 -7.08 -12.31
CA SER A 355 10.33 -7.90 -12.57
C SER A 355 9.90 -8.73 -11.36
N ALA A 356 10.85 -9.08 -10.49
CA ALA A 356 10.64 -9.70 -9.20
C ALA A 356 11.87 -9.44 -8.31
N THR A 357 11.66 -9.38 -6.99
CA THR A 357 12.73 -9.28 -5.98
C THR A 357 12.94 -10.59 -5.22
N GLN A 358 12.10 -11.60 -5.47
CA GLN A 358 12.13 -12.92 -4.83
C GLN A 358 12.03 -13.99 -5.91
N VAL A 359 13.06 -14.84 -6.05
CA VAL A 359 13.14 -15.82 -7.14
C VAL A 359 13.88 -17.09 -6.75
N CYS A 360 13.70 -18.15 -7.56
CA CYS A 360 14.58 -19.32 -7.54
C CYS A 360 15.88 -19.04 -8.31
N PRO A 361 16.94 -19.84 -8.09
CA PRO A 361 18.18 -19.73 -8.86
C PRO A 361 17.91 -19.97 -10.35
N GLY A 362 18.63 -19.26 -11.22
CA GLY A 362 18.52 -19.35 -12.68
C GLY A 362 17.30 -18.65 -13.29
N THR A 363 16.42 -18.05 -12.47
CA THR A 363 15.27 -17.29 -12.95
C THR A 363 15.72 -16.02 -13.68
N SER A 364 15.23 -15.80 -14.91
CA SER A 364 15.43 -14.53 -15.62
C SER A 364 14.70 -13.39 -14.93
N LEU A 365 15.43 -12.32 -14.64
CA LEU A 365 14.91 -11.06 -14.12
C LEU A 365 15.12 -9.97 -15.16
N THR A 366 14.09 -9.17 -15.41
CA THR A 366 14.22 -7.96 -16.23
C THR A 366 14.30 -6.77 -15.29
N LEU A 367 15.35 -5.97 -15.43
CA LEU A 367 15.45 -4.67 -14.78
C LEU A 367 14.85 -3.62 -15.71
N SER A 368 14.08 -2.71 -15.14
CA SER A 368 13.48 -1.59 -15.88
C SER A 368 13.96 -0.29 -15.30
N ASP A 369 14.56 0.54 -16.15
CA ASP A 369 14.92 1.91 -15.83
C ASP A 369 13.65 2.73 -15.50
N LYS A 370 13.77 3.50 -14.42
CA LYS A 370 12.78 4.46 -13.91
C LYS A 370 13.42 5.80 -13.56
N SER A 371 14.65 6.01 -14.04
CA SER A 371 15.38 7.25 -13.83
C SER A 371 14.61 8.45 -14.38
N TYR A 372 14.76 9.59 -13.72
CA TYR A 372 13.97 10.80 -14.00
C TYR A 372 14.85 12.06 -13.87
N ASN A 373 14.19 13.22 -13.78
CA ASN A 373 14.77 14.57 -13.66
C ASN A 373 15.32 15.17 -14.96
N ALA A 374 15.34 14.41 -16.05
CA ALA A 374 15.64 14.90 -17.40
C ALA A 374 14.97 14.01 -18.44
N THR A 375 14.66 14.57 -19.61
CA THR A 375 14.18 13.81 -20.77
C THR A 375 15.31 12.92 -21.30
N ILE A 376 14.97 11.69 -21.66
CA ILE A 376 15.93 10.75 -22.25
C ILE A 376 16.25 11.17 -23.68
N ASP A 377 17.54 11.33 -23.99
CA ASP A 377 18.07 11.67 -25.31
C ASP A 377 19.26 10.76 -25.68
N ASN A 378 19.92 11.02 -26.80
CA ASN A 378 21.04 10.23 -27.29
C ASN A 378 22.35 10.39 -26.49
N THR A 379 22.38 11.26 -25.48
CA THR A 379 23.52 11.43 -24.56
C THR A 379 23.40 10.54 -23.32
N TRP A 380 22.26 9.87 -23.14
CA TRP A 380 22.03 9.00 -21.99
C TRP A 380 22.85 7.71 -22.09
N THR A 381 23.45 7.33 -20.97
CA THR A 381 24.16 6.05 -20.80
C THR A 381 23.76 5.41 -19.48
N TRP A 382 23.66 4.09 -19.47
CA TRP A 382 23.39 3.28 -18.27
C TRP A 382 24.64 2.47 -17.93
N SER A 383 24.86 2.26 -16.63
CA SER A 383 25.89 1.37 -16.12
C SER A 383 25.33 0.62 -14.92
N TRP A 384 25.12 -0.66 -15.11
CA TRP A 384 24.62 -1.58 -14.09
C TRP A 384 25.79 -2.34 -13.48
N SER A 385 25.88 -2.33 -12.15
CA SER A 385 26.72 -3.25 -11.38
C SER A 385 25.81 -4.27 -10.70
N LEU A 386 26.04 -5.55 -11.03
CA LEU A 386 25.16 -6.66 -10.69
C LEU A 386 25.99 -7.81 -10.08
N PRO A 387 26.62 -7.62 -8.91
CA PRO A 387 27.53 -8.60 -8.32
C PRO A 387 26.84 -9.96 -8.17
N GLY A 388 27.44 -11.02 -8.71
CA GLY A 388 26.88 -12.39 -8.64
C GLY A 388 25.81 -12.72 -9.69
N ALA A 389 25.39 -11.75 -10.52
CA ALA A 389 24.49 -12.00 -11.64
C ALA A 389 25.25 -12.48 -12.90
N ASN A 390 24.51 -13.05 -13.84
CA ASN A 390 24.92 -13.27 -15.22
C ASN A 390 23.97 -12.51 -16.18
N PRO A 391 24.45 -11.47 -16.89
CA PRO A 391 25.78 -10.87 -16.78
C PRO A 391 25.96 -10.10 -15.46
N ALA A 392 27.21 -9.91 -15.02
CA ALA A 392 27.54 -9.20 -13.77
C ALA A 392 27.57 -7.65 -13.92
N THR A 393 27.53 -7.16 -15.16
CA THR A 393 27.39 -5.74 -15.51
C THR A 393 26.55 -5.61 -16.78
N SER A 394 26.04 -4.42 -17.06
CA SER A 394 25.33 -4.12 -18.31
C SER A 394 25.33 -2.62 -18.60
N ASP A 395 25.28 -2.24 -19.87
CA ASP A 395 25.08 -0.87 -20.36
C ASP A 395 23.70 -0.65 -21.01
N ALA A 396 22.95 -1.73 -21.26
CA ALA A 396 21.57 -1.65 -21.73
C ALA A 396 20.67 -0.90 -20.74
N GLN A 397 19.70 -0.13 -21.24
CA GLN A 397 18.71 0.56 -20.40
C GLN A 397 17.87 -0.41 -19.55
N ASN A 398 17.43 -1.53 -20.14
CA ASN A 398 16.57 -2.51 -19.49
C ASN A 398 17.16 -3.93 -19.61
N PRO A 399 18.22 -4.27 -18.85
CA PRO A 399 18.90 -5.55 -19.00
C PRO A 399 18.08 -6.73 -18.46
N THR A 400 18.39 -7.92 -18.97
CA THR A 400 17.91 -9.19 -18.41
C THR A 400 19.07 -9.92 -17.76
N ILE A 401 18.89 -10.35 -16.51
CA ILE A 401 19.92 -10.93 -15.66
C ILE A 401 19.44 -12.23 -15.03
N LYS A 402 20.37 -13.03 -14.50
CA LYS A 402 20.08 -14.22 -13.68
C LYS A 402 21.03 -14.30 -12.51
N TYR A 403 20.53 -14.75 -11.36
CA TYR A 403 21.36 -15.21 -10.25
C TYR A 403 21.24 -16.72 -10.15
N ASN A 404 22.36 -17.44 -10.25
CA ASN A 404 22.38 -18.91 -10.27
C ASN A 404 22.63 -19.54 -8.89
N SER A 405 23.00 -18.73 -7.90
CA SER A 405 23.27 -19.17 -6.54
C SER A 405 22.29 -18.51 -5.57
N PRO A 406 21.82 -19.24 -4.53
CA PRO A 406 21.05 -18.63 -3.46
C PRO A 406 21.84 -17.53 -2.74
N GLY A 407 21.16 -16.45 -2.37
CA GLY A 407 21.80 -15.30 -1.74
C GLY A 407 20.95 -14.03 -1.80
N VAL A 408 21.43 -12.98 -1.14
CA VAL A 408 20.88 -11.62 -1.28
C VAL A 408 21.85 -10.81 -2.10
N TYR A 409 21.34 -10.15 -3.13
CA TYR A 409 22.17 -9.42 -4.08
C TYR A 409 21.80 -7.93 -4.12
N PRO A 410 22.81 -7.04 -4.07
CA PRO A 410 22.62 -5.63 -4.36
C PRO A 410 22.47 -5.41 -5.87
N ILE A 411 21.80 -4.33 -6.24
CA ILE A 411 21.83 -3.78 -7.60
C ILE A 411 22.19 -2.31 -7.52
N THR A 412 23.16 -1.90 -8.35
CA THR A 412 23.50 -0.49 -8.54
C THR A 412 23.25 -0.10 -9.99
N LEU A 413 22.52 0.99 -10.18
CA LEU A 413 22.37 1.67 -11.46
C LEU A 413 23.01 3.05 -11.37
N THR A 414 23.93 3.33 -12.30
CA THR A 414 24.38 4.69 -12.61
C THR A 414 23.82 5.08 -13.97
N VAL A 415 23.13 6.21 -14.03
CA VAL A 415 22.68 6.84 -15.27
C VAL A 415 23.42 8.16 -15.45
N SER A 416 23.81 8.46 -16.68
CA SER A 416 24.53 9.68 -17.01
C SER A 416 23.95 10.32 -18.26
N ASN A 417 24.04 11.64 -18.35
CA ASN A 417 23.80 12.42 -19.57
C ASN A 417 24.87 13.51 -19.70
N SER A 418 24.71 14.42 -20.67
CA SER A 418 25.64 15.55 -20.89
C SER A 418 25.85 16.49 -19.70
N LYS A 419 25.05 16.40 -18.63
CA LYS A 419 25.11 17.26 -17.43
C LYS A 419 25.72 16.58 -16.22
N GLY A 420 25.88 15.26 -16.24
CA GLY A 420 26.49 14.49 -15.17
C GLY A 420 25.80 13.15 -14.97
N SER A 421 25.98 12.57 -13.79
CA SER A 421 25.48 11.24 -13.45
C SER A 421 24.73 11.21 -12.12
N GLY A 422 23.73 10.33 -12.03
CA GLY A 422 23.09 9.91 -10.79
C GLY A 422 23.29 8.42 -10.56
N THR A 423 23.41 8.00 -9.30
CA THR A 423 23.60 6.59 -8.92
C THR A 423 22.63 6.19 -7.82
N LEU A 424 21.99 5.04 -7.97
CA LEU A 424 21.16 4.40 -6.95
C LEU A 424 21.70 2.99 -6.68
N THR A 425 21.97 2.69 -5.42
CA THR A 425 22.29 1.34 -4.95
C THR A 425 21.18 0.87 -4.03
N ARG A 426 20.58 -0.28 -4.37
CA ARG A 426 19.70 -1.03 -3.45
C ARG A 426 20.51 -2.20 -2.91
N THR A 427 20.91 -2.14 -1.64
CA THR A 427 21.90 -3.05 -1.03
C THR A 427 21.39 -4.47 -0.81
N GLU A 428 20.08 -4.63 -0.58
CA GLU A 428 19.45 -5.92 -0.26
C GLU A 428 18.18 -6.10 -1.10
N PHE A 429 18.37 -6.21 -2.41
CA PHE A 429 17.26 -6.02 -3.36
C PHE A 429 16.69 -7.32 -3.91
N VAL A 430 17.54 -8.25 -4.32
CA VAL A 430 17.10 -9.54 -4.90
C VAL A 430 17.44 -10.68 -3.94
N TYR A 431 16.40 -11.38 -3.47
CA TYR A 431 16.47 -12.57 -2.65
C TYR A 431 16.32 -13.81 -3.54
N VAL A 432 17.38 -14.61 -3.61
CA VAL A 432 17.41 -15.86 -4.37
C VAL A 432 17.31 -17.02 -3.38
N TYR A 433 16.14 -17.62 -3.30
CA TYR A 433 15.89 -18.73 -2.37
C TYR A 433 16.52 -20.03 -2.88
N THR A 434 16.93 -20.91 -1.97
CA THR A 434 17.38 -22.25 -2.33
C THR A 434 16.24 -23.09 -2.89
N ASP A 435 16.53 -23.83 -3.97
CA ASP A 435 15.65 -24.85 -4.55
C ASP A 435 15.80 -26.22 -3.89
N ASN A 436 16.81 -26.35 -3.01
CA ASN A 436 17.10 -27.53 -2.20
C ASN A 436 17.15 -27.13 -0.70
N PRO A 437 16.01 -26.81 -0.07
CA PRO A 437 15.97 -26.41 1.31
C PRO A 437 16.32 -27.56 2.26
N SER A 438 17.11 -27.26 3.30
CA SER A 438 17.41 -28.16 4.41
C SER A 438 16.24 -28.29 5.39
N ILE A 439 15.40 -27.26 5.47
CA ILE A 439 14.20 -27.22 6.32
C ILE A 439 13.10 -28.05 5.65
N LYS A 440 12.54 -29.00 6.39
CA LYS A 440 11.45 -29.86 5.94
C LYS A 440 10.24 -29.67 6.84
N ALA A 441 9.04 -29.82 6.29
CA ALA A 441 7.84 -29.93 7.09
C ALA A 441 7.63 -31.39 7.58
N PRO A 442 6.92 -31.63 8.70
CA PRO A 442 6.26 -30.63 9.56
C PRO A 442 7.27 -29.76 10.33
N LEU A 443 6.90 -28.51 10.59
CA LEU A 443 7.73 -27.60 11.39
C LEU A 443 6.87 -26.71 12.28
N THR A 444 7.46 -26.26 13.38
CA THR A 444 6.85 -25.32 14.32
C THR A 444 7.76 -24.12 14.51
N GLU A 445 7.18 -22.92 14.50
CA GLU A 445 7.83 -21.65 14.77
C GLU A 445 7.07 -20.92 15.89
N GLY A 446 7.69 -20.81 17.06
CA GLY A 446 7.17 -20.06 18.22
C GLY A 446 7.99 -18.80 18.52
N PHE A 447 8.91 -18.39 17.63
CA PHE A 447 9.76 -17.21 17.77
C PHE A 447 10.65 -17.19 19.04
N GLU A 448 10.89 -18.34 19.66
CA GLU A 448 11.75 -18.46 20.83
C GLU A 448 13.23 -18.17 20.51
N SER A 449 13.64 -18.41 19.27
CA SER A 449 15.00 -18.11 18.80
C SER A 449 15.26 -16.61 18.73
N GLY A 450 16.41 -16.16 19.25
CA GLY A 450 16.88 -14.77 19.11
C GLY A 450 17.33 -14.39 17.69
N SER A 451 17.20 -15.31 16.72
CA SER A 451 17.54 -15.08 15.31
C SER A 451 16.48 -14.34 14.51
N PHE A 452 15.37 -13.91 15.13
CA PHE A 452 14.30 -13.13 14.50
C PHE A 452 14.24 -11.69 15.06
N PRO A 453 14.08 -10.65 14.22
CA PRO A 453 14.08 -10.70 12.76
C PRO A 453 15.47 -11.10 12.23
N ALA A 454 15.49 -11.91 11.19
CA ALA A 454 16.73 -12.46 10.67
C ALA A 454 17.59 -11.40 10.00
N SER A 455 18.92 -11.54 10.08
CA SER A 455 19.81 -10.77 9.20
C SER A 455 19.49 -11.16 7.76
N THR A 456 19.48 -10.23 6.84
CA THR A 456 19.12 -10.50 5.43
C THR A 456 19.90 -11.66 4.81
N SER A 457 21.12 -11.94 5.26
CA SER A 457 21.98 -13.03 4.79
C SER A 457 21.50 -14.45 5.11
N ASN A 458 20.65 -14.69 6.13
CA ASN A 458 20.25 -16.04 6.57
C ASN A 458 18.76 -16.35 6.32
N PHE A 459 18.11 -15.62 5.40
CA PHE A 459 16.71 -15.79 5.01
C PHE A 459 16.35 -17.20 4.47
N ASN A 460 17.33 -17.99 4.05
CA ASN A 460 17.10 -19.39 3.64
C ASN A 460 16.95 -20.35 4.82
N THR A 461 17.28 -19.92 6.04
CA THR A 461 17.14 -20.73 7.26
C THR A 461 16.29 -20.09 8.34
N ASN A 462 15.97 -18.80 8.22
CA ASN A 462 15.18 -18.05 9.21
C ASN A 462 14.07 -17.23 8.54
N TRP A 463 13.04 -16.90 9.32
CA TRP A 463 11.97 -16.01 8.88
C TRP A 463 12.49 -14.58 8.76
N ARG A 464 12.12 -13.90 7.67
CA ARG A 464 12.50 -12.50 7.43
C ARG A 464 11.30 -11.60 7.33
N VAL A 465 11.50 -10.32 7.63
CA VAL A 465 10.51 -9.26 7.39
C VAL A 465 10.72 -8.71 5.97
N ASP A 466 9.63 -8.43 5.28
CA ASP A 466 9.56 -7.88 3.92
C ASP A 466 8.56 -6.71 3.93
N GLY A 467 9.06 -5.48 3.90
CA GLY A 467 8.28 -4.26 4.11
C GLY A 467 9.13 -3.18 4.79
N ALA A 468 8.50 -2.05 5.17
CA ALA A 468 9.21 -0.99 5.90
C ALA A 468 9.90 -1.60 7.14
N GLU A 469 11.19 -1.31 7.30
CA GLU A 469 11.94 -1.73 8.48
C GLU A 469 11.18 -1.28 9.73
N SER A 470 11.03 -2.17 10.72
CA SER A 470 10.36 -2.01 12.04
C SER A 470 8.90 -2.42 12.22
N SER A 471 8.15 -2.89 11.20
CA SER A 471 6.73 -3.21 11.47
C SER A 471 6.49 -4.51 12.22
N PHE A 472 7.16 -5.60 11.83
CA PHE A 472 7.11 -6.89 12.53
C PHE A 472 8.34 -7.07 13.42
N VAL A 473 8.13 -7.36 14.70
CA VAL A 473 9.18 -7.51 15.70
C VAL A 473 8.97 -8.74 16.57
N ARG A 474 10.07 -9.32 17.05
CA ARG A 474 10.03 -10.29 18.16
C ARG A 474 9.71 -9.56 19.45
N THR A 475 8.83 -10.09 20.28
CA THR A 475 8.51 -9.48 21.58
C THR A 475 8.34 -10.50 22.67
N ASN A 476 8.64 -10.11 23.91
CA ASN A 476 8.32 -10.82 25.14
C ASN A 476 7.18 -10.15 25.92
N ALA A 477 6.46 -9.19 25.31
CA ALA A 477 5.37 -8.48 25.97
C ALA A 477 4.16 -9.39 26.25
N SER A 478 3.93 -10.37 25.38
CA SER A 478 2.94 -11.44 25.54
C SER A 478 3.23 -12.53 24.52
N SER A 479 2.93 -13.78 24.87
CA SER A 479 3.01 -14.94 23.98
C SER A 479 1.85 -15.90 24.30
N SER A 480 1.51 -16.75 23.34
CA SER A 480 0.51 -17.82 23.52
C SER A 480 1.14 -19.01 24.23
N SER A 481 2.39 -19.31 23.88
CA SER A 481 3.23 -20.30 24.54
C SER A 481 4.66 -19.76 24.68
N GLY A 482 5.55 -20.45 25.40
CA GLY A 482 6.93 -19.99 25.54
C GLY A 482 7.08 -18.60 26.16
N ASN A 483 8.11 -17.85 25.75
CA ASN A 483 8.42 -16.52 26.26
C ASN A 483 8.32 -15.41 25.20
N TYR A 484 8.27 -15.76 23.92
CA TYR A 484 8.33 -14.81 22.83
C TYR A 484 7.23 -15.04 21.80
N SER A 485 6.86 -13.98 21.11
CA SER A 485 5.94 -14.06 19.97
C SER A 485 6.30 -13.01 18.91
N LEU A 486 5.64 -13.09 17.77
CA LEU A 486 5.70 -12.08 16.73
C LEU A 486 4.65 -10.99 16.99
N LYS A 487 5.07 -9.73 16.96
CA LYS A 487 4.20 -8.56 17.07
C LYS A 487 4.30 -7.69 15.83
N TYR A 488 3.16 -7.27 15.29
CA TYR A 488 3.08 -6.13 14.38
C TYR A 488 2.72 -4.86 15.17
N GLN A 489 3.54 -3.82 15.07
CA GLN A 489 3.37 -2.55 15.81
C GLN A 489 2.41 -1.59 15.11
N ASN A 490 1.10 -1.86 15.12
CA ASN A 490 0.15 -1.10 14.29
C ASN A 490 -0.29 0.25 14.84
N LEU A 491 -0.28 0.44 16.17
CA LEU A 491 -1.07 1.51 16.80
C LEU A 491 -0.82 2.91 16.21
N ASP A 492 0.44 3.17 15.88
CA ASP A 492 0.95 4.48 15.44
C ASP A 492 1.39 4.46 13.97
N HIS A 493 1.09 3.40 13.23
CA HIS A 493 1.44 3.32 11.80
C HIS A 493 0.36 4.00 10.93
N PRO A 494 0.77 4.60 9.80
CA PRO A 494 -0.19 5.14 8.85
C PRO A 494 -1.04 4.03 8.22
N ALA A 495 -2.36 4.21 8.22
CA ALA A 495 -3.29 3.32 7.55
C ALA A 495 -2.91 3.12 6.07
N GLY A 496 -3.00 1.88 5.60
CA GLY A 496 -2.54 1.47 4.27
C GLY A 496 -1.09 0.97 4.22
N THR A 497 -0.34 1.07 5.32
CA THR A 497 0.99 0.43 5.43
C THR A 497 0.85 -1.09 5.32
N VAL A 498 1.74 -1.71 4.55
CA VAL A 498 1.79 -3.17 4.36
C VAL A 498 3.17 -3.68 4.77
N SER A 499 3.21 -4.68 5.63
CA SER A 499 4.43 -5.44 5.91
C SER A 499 4.13 -6.93 5.86
N SER A 500 5.15 -7.72 5.60
CA SER A 500 5.06 -9.16 5.57
C SER A 500 6.17 -9.81 6.38
N VAL A 501 5.90 -11.00 6.91
CA VAL A 501 6.94 -11.92 7.36
C VAL A 501 6.91 -13.15 6.45
N ILE A 502 8.08 -13.55 5.95
CA ILE A 502 8.26 -14.61 4.97
C ILE A 502 9.14 -15.71 5.57
N SER A 503 8.69 -16.95 5.44
CA SER A 503 9.43 -18.13 5.91
C SER A 503 10.74 -18.32 5.13
N PRO A 504 11.67 -19.12 5.66
CA PRO A 504 12.69 -19.72 4.81
C PRO A 504 12.07 -20.64 3.76
N SER A 505 12.88 -21.06 2.78
CA SER A 505 12.49 -22.11 1.83
C SER A 505 12.28 -23.42 2.58
N ILE A 506 11.14 -24.07 2.39
CA ILE A 506 10.75 -25.30 3.09
C ILE A 506 10.45 -26.40 2.07
N ASN A 507 10.95 -27.59 2.34
CA ASN A 507 10.58 -28.79 1.60
C ASN A 507 9.25 -29.34 2.12
N PHE A 508 8.22 -29.32 1.26
CA PHE A 508 6.91 -29.91 1.52
C PHE A 508 6.71 -31.25 0.80
N SER A 509 7.75 -31.84 0.21
CA SER A 509 7.59 -33.04 -0.63
C SER A 509 6.91 -34.20 0.10
N ASP A 510 7.19 -34.33 1.39
CA ASP A 510 6.66 -35.37 2.28
C ASP A 510 5.37 -34.95 3.01
N ALA A 511 4.78 -33.80 2.64
CA ALA A 511 3.57 -33.27 3.27
C ALA A 511 2.37 -34.19 3.04
N LYS A 512 1.71 -34.58 4.12
CA LYS A 512 0.43 -35.30 4.06
C LYS A 512 -0.70 -34.34 3.68
N SER A 513 -1.63 -34.82 2.86
CA SER A 513 -2.80 -34.07 2.41
C SER A 513 -4.06 -34.45 3.23
N PRO A 514 -4.94 -33.48 3.56
CA PRO A 514 -4.82 -32.05 3.28
C PRO A 514 -3.81 -31.39 4.22
N ALA A 515 -2.92 -30.61 3.62
CA ALA A 515 -1.93 -29.86 4.37
C ALA A 515 -2.61 -28.65 5.04
N THR A 516 -2.35 -28.46 6.34
CA THR A 516 -2.88 -27.35 7.14
C THR A 516 -1.75 -26.52 7.75
N ILE A 517 -2.00 -25.23 7.94
CA ILE A 517 -1.16 -24.36 8.79
C ILE A 517 -2.03 -23.89 9.94
N THR A 518 -1.58 -24.05 11.17
CA THR A 518 -2.23 -23.46 12.33
C THR A 518 -1.32 -22.43 12.98
N PHE A 519 -1.90 -21.39 13.56
CA PHE A 519 -1.15 -20.39 14.33
C PHE A 519 -2.05 -19.77 15.38
N ARG A 520 -1.46 -19.21 16.43
CA ARG A 520 -2.14 -18.46 17.47
C ARG A 520 -2.11 -16.99 17.09
N LEU A 521 -3.26 -16.34 17.23
CA LEU A 521 -3.50 -14.96 16.84
C LEU A 521 -4.15 -14.21 17.99
N ALA A 522 -3.72 -12.98 18.24
CA ALA A 522 -4.45 -12.05 19.08
C ALA A 522 -4.43 -10.64 18.49
N TYR A 523 -5.60 -10.00 18.45
CA TYR A 523 -5.74 -8.64 17.92
C TYR A 523 -7.01 -7.96 18.45
N ALA A 524 -6.89 -6.67 18.70
CA ALA A 524 -8.00 -5.79 19.09
C ALA A 524 -8.14 -4.66 18.07
N ARG A 525 -9.39 -4.23 17.82
CA ARG A 525 -9.64 -3.06 16.98
C ARG A 525 -9.45 -1.79 17.78
N LYS A 526 -8.98 -0.72 17.12
CA LYS A 526 -8.85 0.60 17.74
C LYS A 526 -10.19 1.33 17.80
N ASN A 527 -10.97 1.22 16.72
CA ASN A 527 -12.31 1.79 16.58
C ASN A 527 -13.21 0.86 15.73
N ALA A 528 -14.47 1.25 15.55
CA ALA A 528 -15.46 0.45 14.84
C ALA A 528 -15.25 0.47 13.31
N GLU A 529 -14.45 1.41 12.82
CA GLU A 529 -14.07 1.58 11.42
C GLU A 529 -12.78 0.82 11.05
N SER A 530 -11.95 0.40 12.02
CA SER A 530 -10.64 -0.23 11.75
C SER A 530 -10.76 -1.38 10.75
N THR A 531 -10.03 -1.31 9.65
CA THR A 531 -10.12 -2.24 8.51
C THR A 531 -8.91 -3.17 8.37
N ASP A 532 -8.09 -3.29 9.41
CA ASP A 532 -6.86 -4.07 9.39
C ASP A 532 -7.09 -5.48 8.90
N ARG A 533 -6.12 -5.99 8.13
CA ARG A 533 -6.27 -7.24 7.42
C ARG A 533 -5.02 -8.08 7.56
N LEU A 534 -5.21 -9.33 7.98
CA LEU A 534 -4.18 -10.36 7.95
C LEU A 534 -4.48 -11.34 6.83
N GLU A 535 -3.48 -11.60 6.00
CA GLU A 535 -3.51 -12.55 4.89
C GLU A 535 -2.36 -13.56 5.03
N VAL A 536 -2.63 -14.83 4.70
CA VAL A 536 -1.58 -15.86 4.61
C VAL A 536 -1.51 -16.37 3.17
N PHE A 537 -0.31 -16.36 2.61
CA PHE A 537 -0.01 -16.80 1.26
C PHE A 537 0.97 -17.96 1.25
N ILE A 538 0.89 -18.76 0.19
CA ILE A 538 1.84 -19.82 -0.13
C ILE A 538 2.39 -19.61 -1.52
N SER A 539 3.69 -19.85 -1.65
CA SER A 539 4.39 -19.93 -2.92
C SER A 539 4.99 -21.32 -3.06
N THR A 540 4.96 -21.86 -4.28
CA THR A 540 5.61 -23.14 -4.64
C THR A 540 6.78 -22.93 -5.62
N ASP A 541 7.15 -21.67 -5.90
CA ASP A 541 8.12 -21.26 -6.91
C ASP A 541 9.07 -20.16 -6.40
N CYS A 542 9.52 -20.29 -5.14
CA CYS A 542 10.46 -19.37 -4.49
C CYS A 542 10.00 -17.90 -4.40
N GLY A 543 8.70 -17.66 -4.40
CA GLY A 543 8.10 -16.35 -4.20
C GLY A 543 7.76 -15.62 -5.49
N LYS A 544 7.88 -16.31 -6.64
CA LYS A 544 7.50 -15.74 -7.94
C LYS A 544 5.99 -15.60 -8.06
N THR A 545 5.22 -16.57 -7.57
CA THR A 545 3.76 -16.50 -7.49
C THR A 545 3.27 -16.83 -6.09
N TRP A 546 2.24 -16.11 -5.65
CA TRP A 546 1.68 -16.24 -4.30
C TRP A 546 0.19 -16.53 -4.38
N GLN A 547 -0.22 -17.63 -3.76
CA GLN A 547 -1.63 -18.00 -3.62
C GLN A 547 -2.12 -17.65 -2.22
N ARG A 548 -3.17 -16.82 -2.13
CA ARG A 548 -3.80 -16.48 -0.84
C ARG A 548 -4.62 -17.67 -0.34
N ARG A 549 -4.35 -18.09 0.90
CA ARG A 549 -5.04 -19.22 1.56
C ARG A 549 -5.88 -18.79 2.75
N TYR A 550 -5.62 -17.60 3.29
CA TYR A 550 -6.33 -17.03 4.43
C TYR A 550 -6.48 -15.53 4.26
N GLN A 551 -7.61 -14.99 4.70
CA GLN A 551 -7.86 -13.56 4.82
C GLN A 551 -8.90 -13.33 5.91
N LYS A 552 -8.58 -12.49 6.91
CA LYS A 552 -9.57 -11.89 7.80
C LYS A 552 -9.27 -10.42 7.99
N SER A 553 -10.32 -9.62 8.17
CA SER A 553 -10.20 -8.18 8.43
C SER A 553 -11.23 -7.67 9.43
N GLY A 554 -10.95 -6.50 10.01
CA GLY A 554 -11.86 -5.80 10.92
C GLY A 554 -12.37 -6.69 12.05
N ALA A 555 -13.69 -6.73 12.26
CA ALA A 555 -14.32 -7.53 13.31
C ALA A 555 -14.04 -9.04 13.20
N ASN A 556 -13.86 -9.58 11.98
CA ASN A 556 -13.54 -11.00 11.80
C ASN A 556 -12.09 -11.33 12.23
N LEU A 557 -11.19 -10.35 12.13
CA LEU A 557 -9.80 -10.49 12.58
C LEU A 557 -9.69 -10.41 14.10
N ALA A 558 -10.51 -9.56 14.73
CA ALA A 558 -10.53 -9.35 16.18
C ALA A 558 -10.71 -10.65 16.99
N THR A 559 -9.95 -10.74 18.08
CA THR A 559 -10.06 -11.81 19.08
C THR A 559 -10.68 -11.31 20.39
N THR A 560 -10.94 -10.01 20.47
CA THR A 560 -11.70 -9.36 21.54
C THR A 560 -12.75 -8.43 20.95
N ASN A 561 -13.89 -8.31 21.62
CA ASN A 561 -14.97 -7.39 21.22
C ASN A 561 -14.71 -5.94 21.68
N SER A 562 -13.74 -5.72 22.57
CA SER A 562 -13.42 -4.40 23.09
C SER A 562 -12.66 -3.56 22.06
N LEU A 563 -13.10 -2.32 21.85
CA LEU A 563 -12.37 -1.31 21.08
C LEU A 563 -11.35 -0.63 21.99
N LEU A 564 -10.07 -0.65 21.60
CA LEU A 564 -8.96 -0.17 22.41
C LEU A 564 -8.19 0.93 21.70
N LYS A 565 -8.29 2.17 22.21
CA LYS A 565 -7.52 3.32 21.69
C LYS A 565 -6.03 3.30 22.05
N ASN A 566 -5.68 2.62 23.15
CA ASN A 566 -4.29 2.48 23.62
C ASN A 566 -3.68 1.17 23.10
N ALA A 567 -2.36 1.02 23.16
CA ALA A 567 -1.65 -0.17 22.71
C ALA A 567 -2.23 -1.46 23.31
N PHE A 568 -2.63 -2.38 22.43
CA PHE A 568 -3.10 -3.71 22.80
C PHE A 568 -1.91 -4.63 23.13
N THR A 569 -2.01 -5.32 24.26
CA THR A 569 -1.16 -6.44 24.67
C THR A 569 -2.08 -7.56 25.13
N PRO A 570 -2.07 -8.75 24.50
CA PRO A 570 -3.04 -9.80 24.78
C PRO A 570 -2.80 -10.49 26.13
N ASN A 571 -3.88 -10.85 26.81
CA ASN A 571 -3.86 -11.82 27.92
C ASN A 571 -4.13 -13.25 27.40
N ALA A 572 -4.05 -14.25 28.29
CA ALA A 572 -4.16 -15.67 27.94
C ALA A 572 -5.47 -16.01 27.20
N ASP A 573 -6.60 -15.39 27.55
CA ASP A 573 -7.92 -15.70 26.99
C ASP A 573 -8.17 -15.02 25.63
N GLN A 574 -7.32 -14.07 25.23
CA GLN A 574 -7.47 -13.30 24.00
C GLN A 574 -6.75 -13.93 22.79
N TRP A 575 -6.07 -15.06 22.99
CA TRP A 575 -5.42 -15.81 21.93
C TRP A 575 -6.37 -16.82 21.30
N ARG A 576 -6.56 -16.73 19.98
CA ARG A 576 -7.38 -17.65 19.17
C ARG A 576 -6.48 -18.46 18.25
N THR A 577 -6.79 -19.75 18.07
CA THR A 577 -6.14 -20.56 17.05
C THR A 577 -6.80 -20.34 15.70
N GLU A 578 -6.02 -20.00 14.69
CA GLU A 578 -6.42 -19.99 13.30
C GLU A 578 -5.98 -21.26 12.60
N THR A 579 -6.77 -21.73 11.64
CA THR A 579 -6.45 -22.89 10.80
C THR A 579 -6.62 -22.52 9.34
N VAL A 580 -5.54 -22.66 8.57
CA VAL A 580 -5.48 -22.34 7.14
C VAL A 580 -5.38 -23.64 6.37
N GLN A 581 -6.35 -23.87 5.49
CA GLN A 581 -6.35 -25.00 4.58
C GLN A 581 -5.46 -24.69 3.38
N VAL A 582 -4.40 -25.46 3.19
CA VAL A 582 -3.37 -25.18 2.18
C VAL A 582 -3.57 -26.00 0.90
N GLY A 583 -4.23 -27.15 1.01
CA GLY A 583 -4.49 -28.04 -0.12
C GLY A 583 -3.40 -29.10 -0.27
N ASN A 584 -3.15 -29.56 -1.49
CA ASN A 584 -2.13 -30.56 -1.78
C ASN A 584 -0.77 -29.88 -2.05
N LEU A 585 0.22 -30.18 -1.21
CA LEU A 585 1.60 -29.71 -1.36
C LEU A 585 2.59 -30.87 -1.54
N ALA A 586 2.10 -32.11 -1.71
CA ALA A 586 2.94 -33.27 -1.96
C ALA A 586 3.78 -33.05 -3.23
N GLY A 587 5.08 -33.36 -3.15
CA GLY A 587 6.05 -33.12 -4.22
C GLY A 587 6.54 -31.67 -4.38
N VAL A 588 6.09 -30.72 -3.55
CA VAL A 588 6.63 -29.35 -3.56
C VAL A 588 7.93 -29.30 -2.75
N SER A 589 9.07 -29.16 -3.42
CA SER A 589 10.38 -29.16 -2.76
C SER A 589 10.88 -27.79 -2.28
N LYS A 590 10.22 -26.70 -2.67
CA LYS A 590 10.70 -25.31 -2.51
C LYS A 590 9.57 -24.32 -2.19
N GLY A 591 8.88 -24.59 -1.10
CA GLY A 591 7.75 -23.80 -0.65
C GLY A 591 8.14 -22.59 0.19
N LEU A 592 7.34 -21.53 0.11
CA LEU A 592 7.41 -20.38 1.03
C LEU A 592 6.04 -20.06 1.60
N ILE A 593 6.03 -19.50 2.80
CA ILE A 593 4.85 -19.02 3.49
C ILE A 593 5.04 -17.54 3.78
N ARG A 594 4.01 -16.74 3.55
CA ARG A 594 4.02 -15.30 3.85
C ARG A 594 2.79 -14.92 4.64
N PHE A 595 3.01 -14.28 5.78
CA PHE A 595 1.97 -13.56 6.51
C PHE A 595 2.09 -12.10 6.13
N THR A 596 1.03 -11.50 5.62
CA THR A 596 0.98 -10.09 5.23
C THR A 596 -0.07 -9.39 6.08
N PHE A 597 0.33 -8.30 6.72
CA PHE A 597 -0.57 -7.44 7.46
C PHE A 597 -0.70 -6.09 6.74
N THR A 598 -1.94 -5.66 6.54
CA THR A 598 -2.29 -4.34 6.02
C THR A 598 -2.93 -3.54 7.15
N ASP A 599 -2.32 -2.42 7.48
CA ASP A 599 -2.82 -1.47 8.47
C ASP A 599 -4.13 -0.82 7.98
N GLY A 600 -5.15 -0.83 8.82
CA GLY A 600 -6.42 -0.18 8.58
C GLY A 600 -6.86 0.72 9.74
N ASP A 601 -5.92 1.43 10.37
CA ASP A 601 -6.11 2.24 11.59
C ASP A 601 -6.58 1.42 12.80
N GLY A 602 -5.91 0.28 13.02
CA GLY A 602 -6.19 -0.63 14.13
C GLY A 602 -5.18 -0.58 15.26
N ASN A 603 -5.00 -1.73 15.90
CA ASN A 603 -4.09 -1.91 17.02
C ASN A 603 -3.09 -3.05 16.76
N ASN A 604 -2.15 -3.25 17.68
CA ASN A 604 -1.09 -4.26 17.54
C ASN A 604 -1.68 -5.66 17.27
N LEU A 605 -1.06 -6.39 16.35
CA LEU A 605 -1.36 -7.79 16.06
C LEU A 605 -0.27 -8.67 16.69
N TYR A 606 -0.66 -9.79 17.28
CA TYR A 606 0.27 -10.79 17.78
C TYR A 606 0.03 -12.13 17.08
N ILE A 607 1.11 -12.79 16.66
CA ILE A 607 1.13 -14.13 16.05
C ILE A 607 2.12 -14.99 16.82
N ASP A 608 1.74 -16.23 17.10
CA ASP A 608 2.59 -17.19 17.79
C ASP A 608 2.27 -18.63 17.34
N ASP A 609 3.10 -19.60 17.74
CA ASP A 609 2.89 -21.04 17.53
C ASP A 609 2.48 -21.39 16.08
N ILE A 610 3.23 -20.93 15.08
CA ILE A 610 3.00 -21.28 13.67
C ILE A 610 3.40 -22.75 13.47
N ASN A 611 2.43 -23.59 13.16
CA ASN A 611 2.61 -25.01 12.91
C ASN A 611 2.24 -25.32 11.46
N ILE A 612 3.20 -25.86 10.72
CA ILE A 612 3.03 -26.22 9.31
C ILE A 612 2.90 -27.73 9.23
N PHE A 613 1.74 -28.20 8.79
CA PHE A 613 1.30 -29.60 8.78
C PHE A 613 1.30 -30.22 10.17
N GLY A 614 0.75 -29.46 11.14
CA GLY A 614 0.67 -29.83 12.55
C GLY A 614 0.32 -31.30 12.78
N HIS A 615 0.82 -31.84 13.88
CA HIS A 615 0.62 -33.23 14.31
C HIS A 615 -0.77 -33.74 13.93
N VAL A 616 -0.80 -34.92 13.30
CA VAL A 616 -2.03 -35.67 13.11
C VAL A 616 -2.63 -35.91 14.51
N LEU A 617 -3.54 -35.03 14.95
CA LEU A 617 -4.44 -35.28 16.07
C LEU A 617 -5.42 -36.34 15.56
N GLY A 618 -4.99 -37.59 15.66
CA GLY A 618 -5.62 -38.73 15.00
C GLY A 618 -4.62 -39.66 14.32
N GLN A 619 -3.39 -39.80 14.83
CA GLN A 619 -2.67 -41.05 14.63
C GLN A 619 -2.88 -41.89 15.89
N GLU A 620 -3.88 -42.79 15.85
CA GLU A 620 -3.60 -44.11 16.40
C GLU A 620 -2.32 -44.56 15.68
N ASP A 621 -1.20 -44.53 16.39
CA ASP A 621 0.09 -44.99 15.91
C ASP A 621 0.02 -46.51 15.71
N PHE A 622 -0.57 -46.91 14.59
CA PHE A 622 -0.65 -48.30 14.14
C PHE A 622 0.73 -48.90 13.80
N THR A 623 1.83 -48.17 13.99
CA THR A 623 3.20 -48.65 13.72
C THR A 623 4.07 -48.87 14.96
N LEU A 624 3.59 -48.58 16.18
CA LEU A 624 4.37 -48.80 17.42
C LEU A 624 3.61 -49.45 18.58
N LYS A 625 2.27 -49.62 18.49
CA LYS A 625 1.46 -50.29 19.53
C LYS A 625 1.93 -51.72 19.85
N ASP A 626 2.56 -52.39 18.89
CA ASP A 626 3.05 -53.76 19.04
C ASP A 626 4.52 -53.87 19.51
N ARG A 627 5.21 -52.73 19.69
CA ARG A 627 6.66 -52.70 19.88
C ARG A 627 7.11 -52.10 21.21
N LEU A 628 6.19 -51.62 22.04
CA LEU A 628 6.41 -51.13 23.39
C LEU A 628 5.23 -51.56 24.26
N GLN A 629 5.49 -52.38 25.27
CA GLN A 629 4.44 -52.97 26.11
C GLN A 629 4.89 -53.10 27.57
N ILE A 630 3.92 -53.05 28.48
CA ILE A 630 4.14 -53.36 29.89
C ILE A 630 3.51 -54.73 30.15
N VAL A 631 4.31 -55.71 30.56
CA VAL A 631 3.84 -57.08 30.80
C VAL A 631 4.46 -57.63 32.10
N PRO A 632 3.65 -58.21 33.01
CA PRO A 632 2.18 -58.16 33.02
C PRO A 632 1.68 -56.74 33.37
N ASN A 633 0.46 -56.42 32.91
CA ASN A 633 -0.24 -55.18 33.25
C ASN A 633 -1.75 -55.47 33.32
N PRO A 634 -2.37 -55.54 34.52
CA PRO A 634 -1.82 -55.12 35.83
C PRO A 634 -0.66 -55.99 36.32
N GLY A 635 0.29 -55.37 37.02
CA GLY A 635 1.47 -56.03 37.60
C GLY A 635 2.27 -55.06 38.48
N ALA A 636 2.90 -55.56 39.54
CA ALA A 636 3.65 -54.74 40.49
C ALA A 636 5.17 -54.86 40.28
N GLU A 637 5.85 -55.68 41.07
CA GLU A 637 7.31 -55.80 41.02
C GLU A 637 7.77 -56.48 39.73
N GLU A 638 6.98 -57.41 39.21
CA GLU A 638 7.23 -58.20 38.01
C GLU A 638 6.94 -57.46 36.69
N ALA A 639 6.38 -56.25 36.72
CA ALA A 639 6.03 -55.51 35.52
C ALA A 639 7.27 -55.01 34.76
N VAL A 640 7.41 -55.42 33.50
CA VAL A 640 8.52 -55.05 32.62
C VAL A 640 8.01 -54.17 31.49
N LEU A 641 8.66 -53.03 31.27
CA LEU A 641 8.58 -52.28 30.02
C LEU A 641 9.44 -52.98 28.98
N GLY A 642 8.82 -53.72 28.08
CA GLY A 642 9.47 -54.40 26.95
C GLY A 642 9.38 -53.58 25.67
N TRP A 643 10.41 -53.66 24.83
CA TRP A 643 10.41 -53.13 23.47
C TRP A 643 10.93 -54.14 22.46
N ASP A 644 10.46 -54.05 21.21
CA ASP A 644 10.89 -54.91 20.11
C ASP A 644 11.14 -54.13 18.81
N GLY A 645 12.25 -54.41 18.14
CA GLY A 645 12.74 -53.74 16.94
C GLY A 645 13.17 -52.25 17.08
N ILE A 646 12.91 -51.56 18.20
CA ILE A 646 13.17 -50.11 18.42
C ILE A 646 14.50 -49.88 19.15
N MET A 647 15.36 -48.98 18.63
CA MET A 647 16.55 -48.48 19.34
C MET A 647 16.15 -47.39 20.35
N LEU A 648 16.30 -47.67 21.64
CA LEU A 648 16.01 -46.73 22.74
C LEU A 648 17.27 -46.24 23.46
N SER A 649 18.46 -46.44 22.89
CA SER A 649 19.71 -45.94 23.46
C SER A 649 19.68 -44.42 23.68
N GLY A 650 19.94 -43.98 24.91
CA GLY A 650 19.90 -42.57 25.31
C GLY A 650 18.50 -42.03 25.59
N ALA A 651 17.44 -42.84 25.49
CA ALA A 651 16.10 -42.42 25.87
C ALA A 651 15.95 -42.36 27.40
N GLU A 652 15.16 -41.41 27.88
CA GLU A 652 14.82 -41.28 29.30
C GLU A 652 13.41 -41.78 29.57
N ILE A 653 13.27 -42.60 30.62
CA ILE A 653 12.00 -43.10 31.12
C ILE A 653 11.63 -42.29 32.36
N PHE A 654 10.39 -41.81 32.43
CA PHE A 654 9.80 -41.21 33.63
C PHE A 654 8.56 -42.00 34.05
N ILE A 655 8.39 -42.23 35.35
CA ILE A 655 7.18 -42.80 35.91
C ILE A 655 6.53 -41.74 36.77
N THR A 656 5.31 -41.35 36.47
CA THR A 656 4.51 -40.42 37.29
C THR A 656 3.23 -41.08 37.78
N ASP A 657 2.70 -40.64 38.92
CA ASP A 657 1.32 -40.95 39.28
C ASP A 657 0.32 -40.12 38.45
N ILE A 658 -0.98 -40.38 38.60
CA ILE A 658 -2.04 -39.68 37.85
C ILE A 658 -2.13 -38.18 38.11
N SER A 659 -1.55 -37.67 39.20
CA SER A 659 -1.47 -36.23 39.46
C SER A 659 -0.21 -35.60 38.88
N GLY A 660 0.62 -36.37 38.17
CA GLY A 660 1.84 -35.91 37.50
C GLY A 660 3.07 -35.86 38.41
N ARG A 661 3.00 -36.39 39.63
CA ARG A 661 4.16 -36.44 40.54
C ARG A 661 5.12 -37.54 40.12
N LEU A 662 6.40 -37.20 39.98
CA LEU A 662 7.46 -38.13 39.60
C LEU A 662 7.72 -39.19 40.70
N ILE A 663 7.68 -40.45 40.31
CA ILE A 663 7.91 -41.64 41.14
C ILE A 663 9.32 -42.21 40.92
N GLY A 664 9.84 -42.07 39.70
CA GLY A 664 11.17 -42.54 39.32
C GLY A 664 11.52 -42.16 37.90
N SER A 665 12.82 -42.14 37.60
CA SER A 665 13.31 -41.91 36.24
C SER A 665 14.57 -42.72 35.96
N ARG A 666 14.81 -43.08 34.70
CA ARG A 666 15.99 -43.84 34.30
C ARG A 666 16.35 -43.57 32.84
N VAL A 667 17.63 -43.30 32.60
CA VAL A 667 18.20 -43.24 31.24
C VAL A 667 18.60 -44.64 30.78
N ILE A 668 18.24 -44.98 29.55
CA ILE A 668 18.68 -46.21 28.89
C ILE A 668 20.09 -45.96 28.34
N THR A 669 21.12 -46.56 28.94
CA THR A 669 22.51 -46.35 28.53
C THR A 669 22.84 -47.07 27.22
N ALA A 670 23.85 -46.55 26.52
CA ALA A 670 24.26 -46.99 25.19
C ALA A 670 24.83 -48.42 25.19
N ASN A 671 23.92 -49.40 25.02
CA ASN A 671 24.13 -50.77 24.53
C ASN A 671 22.78 -51.52 24.41
N ALA A 672 21.65 -50.80 24.30
CA ALA A 672 20.35 -51.43 24.14
C ALA A 672 20.22 -51.95 22.71
N SER A 673 20.07 -53.27 22.57
CA SER A 673 19.63 -53.90 21.33
C SER A 673 18.29 -53.33 20.87
N THR A 674 17.97 -53.52 19.59
CA THR A 674 16.66 -53.17 19.02
C THR A 674 15.49 -53.80 19.78
N SER A 675 15.71 -54.79 20.64
CA SER A 675 14.70 -55.37 21.52
C SER A 675 15.27 -55.52 22.93
N GLY A 676 14.46 -55.36 23.96
CA GLY A 676 14.91 -55.43 25.35
C GLY A 676 13.79 -55.19 26.36
N GLY A 677 14.10 -55.21 27.65
CA GLY A 677 13.13 -54.97 28.70
C GLY A 677 13.74 -54.38 29.97
N ILE A 678 12.99 -53.50 30.65
CA ILE A 678 13.37 -52.90 31.94
C ILE A 678 12.23 -53.08 32.93
N GLN A 679 12.56 -53.61 34.11
CA GLN A 679 11.62 -53.77 35.22
C GLN A 679 11.25 -52.39 35.80
N LEU A 680 9.95 -52.08 35.81
CA LEU A 680 9.45 -50.75 36.17
C LEU A 680 9.64 -50.44 37.65
N ALA A 681 9.47 -51.43 38.53
CA ALA A 681 9.69 -51.26 39.97
C ALA A 681 11.15 -50.87 40.30
N GLY A 682 12.12 -51.28 39.49
CA GLY A 682 13.53 -50.91 39.65
C GLY A 682 13.86 -49.48 39.18
N ILE A 683 12.90 -48.77 38.56
CA ILE A 683 13.02 -47.34 38.20
C ILE A 683 12.46 -46.46 39.32
N CYS A 684 11.47 -46.95 40.06
CA CYS A 684 10.82 -46.21 41.13
C CYS A 684 11.78 -45.99 42.32
N SER A 685 11.80 -44.77 42.87
CA SER A 685 12.62 -44.45 44.04
C SER A 685 12.18 -45.21 45.31
N ASN A 686 10.92 -45.64 45.36
CA ASN A 686 10.32 -46.46 46.41
C ASN A 686 9.38 -47.49 45.77
N LYS A 687 9.02 -48.55 46.51
CA LYS A 687 8.02 -49.53 46.06
C LYS A 687 6.71 -48.81 45.69
N PRO A 688 6.19 -48.96 44.45
CA PRO A 688 4.96 -48.30 44.02
C PRO A 688 3.77 -48.86 44.82
N LEU A 689 2.84 -47.98 45.20
CA LEU A 689 1.60 -48.35 45.88
C LEU A 689 0.54 -48.77 44.84
N PRO A 690 -0.54 -49.46 45.24
CA PRO A 690 -1.64 -49.75 44.34
C PRO A 690 -2.20 -48.47 43.71
N GLY A 691 -2.31 -48.46 42.38
CA GLY A 691 -2.67 -47.25 41.64
C GLY A 691 -2.34 -47.30 40.14
N VAL A 692 -2.72 -46.23 39.45
CA VAL A 692 -2.40 -46.04 38.02
C VAL A 692 -1.21 -45.10 37.90
N TYR A 693 -0.25 -45.49 37.10
CA TYR A 693 0.95 -44.72 36.79
C TYR A 693 1.07 -44.49 35.29
N ILE A 694 1.70 -43.38 34.92
CA ILE A 694 2.03 -43.04 33.53
C ILE A 694 3.53 -43.26 33.35
N VAL A 695 3.88 -44.18 32.46
CA VAL A 695 5.25 -44.44 32.05
C VAL A 695 5.50 -43.65 30.76
N THR A 696 6.31 -42.62 30.85
CA THR A 696 6.72 -41.78 29.74
C THR A 696 8.09 -42.20 29.23
N ILE A 697 8.27 -42.29 27.92
CA ILE A 697 9.56 -42.53 27.26
C ILE A 697 9.84 -41.36 26.33
N GLN A 698 11.00 -40.73 26.48
CA GLN A 698 11.45 -39.60 25.67
C GLN A 698 12.74 -39.97 24.93
N PRO A 699 12.66 -40.39 23.66
CA PRO A 699 13.84 -40.67 22.86
C PRO A 699 14.43 -39.38 22.27
N LEU A 700 15.76 -39.29 22.21
CA LEU A 700 16.49 -38.14 21.66
C LEU A 700 15.99 -37.79 20.24
N GLY A 701 15.40 -36.60 20.09
CA GLY A 701 14.97 -36.08 18.79
C GLY A 701 13.64 -36.64 18.24
N SER A 702 12.81 -37.28 19.06
CA SER A 702 11.50 -37.81 18.64
C SER A 702 10.37 -37.47 19.63
N SER A 703 9.13 -37.71 19.22
CA SER A 703 7.94 -37.46 20.04
C SER A 703 7.87 -38.38 21.26
N GLN A 704 7.59 -37.80 22.43
CA GLN A 704 7.33 -38.49 23.70
C GLN A 704 6.23 -39.57 23.55
N LYS A 705 6.42 -40.72 24.21
CA LYS A 705 5.42 -41.81 24.29
C LYS A 705 5.00 -42.06 25.72
N THR A 706 3.73 -42.42 25.92
CA THR A 706 3.17 -42.71 27.24
C THR A 706 2.45 -44.06 27.25
N LEU A 707 2.69 -44.85 28.30
CA LEU A 707 2.04 -46.13 28.57
C LEU A 707 1.39 -46.07 29.95
N ARG A 708 0.24 -46.73 30.10
CA ARG A 708 -0.45 -46.83 31.39
C ARG A 708 0.04 -48.08 32.11
N TRP A 709 0.57 -47.92 33.33
CA TRP A 709 0.94 -49.02 34.21
C TRP A 709 -0.05 -49.11 35.38
N ILE A 710 -0.64 -50.28 35.60
CA ILE A 710 -1.57 -50.54 36.69
C ILE A 710 -0.87 -51.42 37.73
N VAL A 711 -0.68 -50.89 38.93
CA VAL A 711 -0.19 -51.64 40.10
C VAL A 711 -1.41 -52.07 40.90
N PRO A 712 -1.70 -53.38 40.99
CA PRO A 712 -2.90 -53.92 41.64
C PRO A 712 -2.93 -53.73 43.15
#